data_AF-A0A936N5Q7-F1
#
_entry.id   AF-A0A936N5Q7-F1
#
_cell.length_a   1.000
_cell.length_b   1.000
_cell.length_c   1.000
_cell.angle_alpha   90.00
_cell.angle_beta   90.00
_cell.angle_gamma   90.00
#
_symmetry.space_group_name_H-M   'P 1'
#
loop_
_entity.id
_entity.type
_entity.pdbx_description
1 polymer ?
#
loop_
_entity_poly.entity_id
_entity_poly.type
_entity_poly.pdbx_seq_one_letter_code
_entity_poly.pdbx_strand_id
1 'polypeptide(L)'
;MQIKILILLFALPVFAFTQISKGDAYYSKSQYFKAIPKYKKALKGNSSQNQEAHLKLADCYKNLNDYANAEESYKKALAISHQVPAEVFFNYGQVLKTNNKYPEAVEQYGKYLKLNPKDANASKAVKFCKEIKYYMSKPIEYEVKNIEKINTEKSEFSPLVFNNKLAFVAEKESFNFVDYSVNDYNGEPYLNMYVTDIHGTEAKKSKTLSKRINAEYHDGPGSISADGKTFYFTRVNYKKKKNFINTAQIFVAKGEERKWKDITPFKYNSDNYSVAHPSISYDNNFIFFTSDMPGGYGGKDIWFCKWNGSDWDKPVNLGPDINTSADEMFPTIRKDGTLYFSSTGLPGFGGLDIYSAKLFEGKWILIRNEGLNINSSFDDFGITFLNDSIGYFSSNRTGGKGKDDIYWYKYTDKALIISGTVYLTENGNDPAKGIKVILAETNGKRIDSVKTTTKGFFEFKNFDADKKYMAIIDTDDPQFTGKARYFLADKNNVVQRITNKQGNNKFVFKNLPFDPNSLPDLQTDDDLTLAGNLLYGESPSKPIKNTKLKLTNDAGDVLEEITTNEFGAFAFRNIPSDQNYLISIEETDINLPNNTKVILTNKSGKELKTFYTGSGKFKFKVLSADKGLMKEMDVEDVNLSMDVFGYMYDQNKKPIASAKFKIKEEGSKAELQEVITAENGKFNFKNLKGDKNYLFETDEKDPVLSGVKRIYIADNKGRIYKVIDKDGYGRFTFKMLDADKTALGEFVVDDPWMEVMMLKNKQNDKNKKKELTIIENIYYASGDYKFDNAAQKVLDKVITVLNSNSKLLIELSSHTDSKASDDFNLRLSQKRAQHAVNYLISKGIDKKRLKAVGYGETKLLNRCVNGVDCYDEEHAKNRRTEFKITESPQS
;
A
#
# COMPACT_ATOMS: atom_id res chain seq x y z
N MET A 1 -20.20 2.80 -85.16
CA MET A 1 -20.08 2.26 -83.78
C MET A 1 -18.89 2.85 -83.00
N GLN A 2 -17.76 3.14 -83.65
CA GLN A 2 -16.54 3.67 -83.00
C GLN A 2 -16.66 5.08 -82.36
N ILE A 3 -17.45 6.01 -82.92
CA ILE A 3 -17.61 7.37 -82.35
C ILE A 3 -18.42 7.36 -81.03
N LYS A 4 -19.41 6.46 -80.89
CA LYS A 4 -20.16 6.30 -79.63
C LYS A 4 -19.30 5.68 -78.51
N ILE A 5 -18.31 4.85 -78.85
CA ILE A 5 -17.38 4.24 -77.89
C ILE A 5 -16.35 5.28 -77.42
N LEU A 6 -15.87 6.15 -78.31
CA LEU A 6 -14.92 7.21 -77.96
C LEU A 6 -15.53 8.28 -77.02
N ILE A 7 -16.79 8.68 -77.25
CA ILE A 7 -17.52 9.62 -76.36
C ILE A 7 -17.80 9.00 -74.98
N LEU A 8 -18.06 7.68 -74.93
CA LEU A 8 -18.26 6.97 -73.65
C LEU A 8 -16.95 6.89 -72.82
N LEU A 9 -15.80 6.76 -73.48
CA LEU A 9 -14.47 6.69 -72.85
C LEU A 9 -14.03 8.02 -72.21
N PHE A 10 -14.43 9.17 -72.76
CA PHE A 10 -14.16 10.49 -72.16
C PHE A 10 -15.22 10.94 -71.14
N ALA A 11 -16.45 10.41 -71.19
CA ALA A 11 -17.53 10.78 -70.27
C ALA A 11 -17.34 10.21 -68.85
N LEU A 12 -16.78 9.01 -68.71
CA LEU A 12 -16.60 8.34 -67.42
C LEU A 12 -15.60 9.05 -66.49
N PRO A 13 -14.42 9.50 -66.94
CA PRO A 13 -13.48 10.27 -66.11
C PRO A 13 -14.05 11.62 -65.66
N VAL A 14 -14.75 12.34 -66.54
CA VAL A 14 -15.38 13.64 -66.20
C VAL A 14 -16.50 13.45 -65.18
N PHE A 15 -17.29 12.38 -65.33
CA PHE A 15 -18.33 12.03 -64.37
C PHE A 15 -17.75 11.70 -62.99
N ALA A 16 -16.69 10.89 -62.91
CA ALA A 16 -16.03 10.53 -61.65
C ALA A 16 -15.44 11.76 -60.94
N PHE A 17 -14.71 12.62 -61.67
CA PHE A 17 -14.18 13.87 -61.13
C PHE A 17 -15.29 14.77 -60.56
N THR A 18 -16.41 14.87 -61.27
CA THR A 18 -17.58 15.63 -60.80
C THR A 18 -18.18 15.05 -59.52
N GLN A 19 -18.18 13.72 -59.34
CA GLN A 19 -18.67 13.10 -58.12
C GLN A 19 -17.68 13.27 -56.94
N ILE A 20 -16.37 13.21 -57.17
CA ILE A 20 -15.34 13.48 -56.15
C ILE A 20 -15.51 14.91 -55.63
N SER A 21 -15.54 15.90 -56.51
CA SER A 21 -15.73 17.31 -56.13
C SER A 21 -17.04 17.55 -55.35
N LYS A 22 -18.13 16.88 -55.73
CA LYS A 22 -19.39 16.92 -54.95
C LYS A 22 -19.24 16.25 -53.58
N GLY A 23 -18.49 15.17 -53.49
CA GLY A 23 -18.14 14.51 -52.24
C GLY A 23 -17.30 15.41 -51.33
N ASP A 24 -16.25 16.05 -51.87
CA ASP A 24 -15.37 16.96 -51.13
C ASP A 24 -16.12 18.16 -50.57
N ALA A 25 -17.11 18.68 -51.31
CA ALA A 25 -17.97 19.78 -50.85
C ALA A 25 -18.82 19.40 -49.62
N TYR A 26 -19.15 18.11 -49.45
CA TYR A 26 -19.82 17.59 -48.26
C TYR A 26 -18.80 17.24 -47.16
N TYR A 27 -17.70 16.57 -47.53
CA TYR A 27 -16.64 16.16 -46.63
C TYR A 27 -16.01 17.34 -45.88
N SER A 28 -15.72 18.44 -46.59
CA SER A 28 -15.17 19.68 -46.00
C SER A 28 -16.09 20.36 -44.98
N LYS A 29 -17.35 19.94 -44.89
CA LYS A 29 -18.33 20.39 -43.90
C LYS A 29 -18.66 19.30 -42.87
N SER A 30 -17.86 18.24 -42.83
CA SER A 30 -18.07 17.04 -42.01
C SER A 30 -19.41 16.34 -42.29
N GLN A 31 -20.00 16.53 -43.47
CA GLN A 31 -21.28 15.91 -43.86
C GLN A 31 -21.05 14.53 -44.49
N TYR A 32 -20.48 13.62 -43.70
CA TYR A 32 -19.97 12.32 -44.20
C TYR A 32 -21.07 11.43 -44.76
N PHE A 33 -22.25 11.41 -44.15
CA PHE A 33 -23.43 10.70 -44.65
C PHE A 33 -23.78 11.11 -46.09
N LYS A 34 -23.70 12.41 -46.40
CA LYS A 34 -23.94 12.92 -47.77
C LYS A 34 -22.75 12.71 -48.71
N ALA A 35 -21.53 12.68 -48.20
CA ALA A 35 -20.30 12.51 -48.99
C ALA A 35 -20.12 11.07 -49.51
N ILE A 36 -20.34 10.06 -48.67
CA ILE A 36 -20.19 8.62 -49.00
C ILE A 36 -20.86 8.22 -50.33
N PRO A 37 -22.16 8.51 -50.57
CA PRO A 37 -22.81 8.10 -51.82
C PRO A 37 -22.23 8.80 -53.06
N LYS A 38 -21.55 9.95 -52.92
CA LYS A 38 -20.86 10.61 -54.04
C LYS A 38 -19.56 9.89 -54.37
N TYR A 39 -18.73 9.60 -53.36
CA TYR A 39 -17.49 8.87 -53.58
C TYR A 39 -17.74 7.43 -54.08
N LYS A 40 -18.77 6.73 -53.60
CA LYS A 40 -19.18 5.42 -54.15
C LYS A 40 -19.48 5.49 -55.66
N LYS A 41 -20.09 6.58 -56.14
CA LYS A 41 -20.35 6.78 -57.57
C LYS A 41 -19.08 7.08 -58.37
N ALA A 42 -18.09 7.72 -57.75
CA ALA A 42 -16.80 8.05 -58.36
C ALA A 42 -15.90 6.82 -58.62
N LEU A 43 -16.16 5.68 -57.96
CA LEU A 43 -15.42 4.42 -58.17
C LEU A 43 -15.50 3.86 -59.60
N LYS A 44 -16.36 4.41 -60.47
CA LYS A 44 -16.43 4.06 -61.90
C LYS A 44 -15.44 4.84 -62.78
N GLY A 45 -14.61 5.70 -62.18
CA GLY A 45 -13.58 6.48 -62.87
C GLY A 45 -12.35 5.67 -63.27
N ASN A 46 -11.30 6.37 -63.72
CA ASN A 46 -9.99 5.76 -63.98
C ASN A 46 -9.28 5.36 -62.66
N SER A 47 -8.15 4.65 -62.74
CA SER A 47 -7.45 4.13 -61.56
C SER A 47 -7.07 5.21 -60.53
N SER A 48 -6.62 6.40 -60.97
CA SER A 48 -6.25 7.49 -60.06
C SER A 48 -7.47 8.07 -59.33
N GLN A 49 -8.56 8.33 -60.05
CA GLN A 49 -9.80 8.82 -59.45
C GLN A 49 -10.44 7.79 -58.51
N ASN A 50 -10.33 6.51 -58.87
CA ASN A 50 -10.80 5.40 -58.05
C ASN A 50 -10.00 5.32 -56.74
N GLN A 51 -8.67 5.47 -56.80
CA GLN A 51 -7.82 5.55 -55.61
C GLN A 51 -8.21 6.71 -54.69
N GLU A 52 -8.36 7.92 -55.24
CA GLU A 52 -8.77 9.10 -54.48
C GLU A 52 -10.15 8.90 -53.80
N ALA A 53 -11.13 8.39 -54.56
CA ALA A 53 -12.45 8.10 -54.02
C ALA A 53 -12.43 7.05 -52.91
N HIS A 54 -11.58 6.01 -53.00
CA HIS A 54 -11.40 5.03 -51.94
C HIS A 54 -10.75 5.62 -50.69
N LEU A 55 -9.74 6.48 -50.81
CA LEU A 55 -9.14 7.16 -49.66
C LEU A 55 -10.16 8.04 -48.93
N LYS A 56 -10.95 8.82 -49.68
CA LYS A 56 -12.02 9.66 -49.10
C LYS A 56 -13.14 8.85 -48.47
N LEU A 57 -13.50 7.70 -49.05
CA LEU A 57 -14.45 6.76 -48.42
C LEU A 57 -13.89 6.21 -47.12
N ALA A 58 -12.62 5.80 -47.10
CA ALA A 58 -11.97 5.28 -45.90
C ALA A 58 -11.98 6.32 -44.78
N ASP A 59 -11.65 7.58 -45.10
CA ASP A 59 -11.70 8.68 -44.14
C ASP A 59 -13.13 8.94 -43.64
N CYS A 60 -14.15 8.97 -44.52
CA CYS A 60 -15.54 9.09 -44.11
C CYS A 60 -15.95 7.96 -43.15
N TYR A 61 -15.62 6.72 -43.49
CA TYR A 61 -15.95 5.55 -42.68
C TYR A 61 -15.25 5.59 -41.33
N LYS A 62 -13.97 5.98 -41.30
CA LYS A 62 -13.21 6.18 -40.06
C LYS A 62 -13.86 7.21 -39.15
N ASN A 63 -14.27 8.37 -39.68
CA ASN A 63 -14.95 9.41 -38.89
C ASN A 63 -16.35 8.99 -38.39
N LEU A 64 -16.97 8.00 -39.02
CA LEU A 64 -18.25 7.42 -38.61
C LEU A 64 -18.08 6.16 -37.74
N ASN A 65 -16.85 5.85 -37.32
CA ASN A 65 -16.48 4.65 -36.56
C ASN A 65 -16.84 3.33 -37.26
N ASP A 66 -17.02 3.35 -38.60
CA ASP A 66 -17.24 2.17 -39.44
C ASP A 66 -15.89 1.61 -39.90
N TYR A 67 -15.12 1.11 -38.93
CA TYR A 67 -13.74 0.68 -39.14
C TYR A 67 -13.60 -0.52 -40.08
N ALA A 68 -14.64 -1.35 -40.19
CA ALA A 68 -14.67 -2.46 -41.14
C ALA A 68 -14.68 -1.96 -42.60
N ASN A 69 -15.57 -1.02 -42.94
CA ASN A 69 -15.60 -0.44 -44.29
C ASN A 69 -14.42 0.51 -44.55
N ALA A 70 -13.90 1.17 -43.51
CA ALA A 70 -12.70 1.99 -43.61
C ALA A 70 -11.49 1.15 -44.02
N GLU A 71 -11.29 -0.01 -43.38
CA GLU A 71 -10.19 -0.93 -43.68
C GLU A 71 -10.23 -1.37 -45.15
N GLU A 72 -11.39 -1.86 -45.60
CA GLU A 72 -11.58 -2.34 -46.96
C GLU A 72 -11.34 -1.23 -48.00
N SER A 73 -11.71 0.01 -47.68
CA SER A 73 -11.51 1.15 -48.57
C SER A 73 -10.03 1.55 -48.65
N TYR A 74 -9.30 1.60 -47.55
CA TYR A 74 -7.84 1.83 -47.58
C TYR A 74 -7.10 0.72 -48.33
N LYS A 75 -7.47 -0.54 -48.08
CA LYS A 75 -6.89 -1.71 -48.77
C LYS A 75 -7.06 -1.59 -50.29
N LYS A 76 -8.25 -1.23 -50.75
CA LYS A 76 -8.53 -1.02 -52.19
C LYS A 76 -7.76 0.17 -52.78
N ALA A 77 -7.63 1.28 -52.06
CA ALA A 77 -6.83 2.41 -52.51
C ALA A 77 -5.34 2.05 -52.68
N LEU A 78 -4.77 1.32 -51.71
CA LEU A 78 -3.35 0.93 -51.73
C LEU A 78 -3.04 -0.20 -52.71
N ALA A 79 -4.05 -1.00 -53.10
CA ALA A 79 -3.91 -1.99 -54.18
C ALA A 79 -3.72 -1.35 -55.56
N ILE A 80 -4.15 -0.10 -55.75
CA ILE A 80 -3.99 0.63 -57.02
C ILE A 80 -2.57 1.20 -57.15
N SER A 81 -2.09 1.91 -56.13
CA SER A 81 -0.75 2.49 -56.08
C SER A 81 -0.34 2.77 -54.63
N HIS A 82 0.96 2.73 -54.35
CA HIS A 82 1.52 3.12 -53.05
C HIS A 82 1.95 4.60 -53.00
N GLN A 83 1.80 5.35 -54.10
CA GLN A 83 2.12 6.78 -54.16
C GLN A 83 0.96 7.59 -53.56
N VAL A 84 0.93 7.69 -52.23
CA VAL A 84 -0.09 8.41 -51.45
C VAL A 84 0.56 9.28 -50.38
N PRO A 85 -0.14 10.29 -49.83
CA PRO A 85 0.34 11.04 -48.67
C PRO A 85 0.67 10.11 -47.49
N ALA A 86 1.69 10.45 -46.71
CA ALA A 86 2.17 9.59 -45.63
C ALA A 86 1.07 9.26 -44.61
N GLU A 87 0.21 10.24 -44.33
CA GLU A 87 -0.90 10.17 -43.37
C GLU A 87 -1.87 9.03 -43.68
N VAL A 88 -1.97 8.60 -44.95
CA VAL A 88 -2.78 7.44 -45.34
C VAL A 88 -2.30 6.17 -44.64
N PHE A 89 -0.98 5.94 -44.58
CA PHE A 89 -0.42 4.77 -43.90
C PHE A 89 -0.66 4.83 -42.39
N PHE A 90 -0.55 6.02 -41.79
CA PHE A 90 -0.82 6.21 -40.37
C PHE A 90 -2.31 5.97 -40.05
N ASN A 91 -3.22 6.57 -40.81
CA ASN A 91 -4.65 6.39 -40.65
C ASN A 91 -5.08 4.93 -40.88
N TYR A 92 -4.52 4.26 -41.88
CA TYR A 92 -4.82 2.85 -42.12
C TYR A 92 -4.29 1.96 -40.99
N GLY A 93 -3.10 2.26 -40.45
CA GLY A 93 -2.56 1.61 -39.26
C GLY A 93 -3.48 1.75 -38.04
N GLN A 94 -4.07 2.93 -37.83
CA GLN A 94 -5.05 3.14 -36.75
C GLN A 94 -6.30 2.29 -36.96
N VAL A 95 -6.89 2.31 -38.16
CA VAL A 95 -8.06 1.47 -38.48
C VAL A 95 -7.78 -0.02 -38.28
N LEU A 96 -6.61 -0.50 -38.71
CA LEU A 96 -6.21 -1.89 -38.49
C LEU A 96 -6.05 -2.22 -37.01
N LYS A 97 -5.46 -1.31 -36.22
CA LYS A 97 -5.35 -1.46 -34.75
C LYS A 97 -6.74 -1.61 -34.13
N THR A 98 -7.68 -0.73 -34.49
CA THR A 98 -9.07 -0.77 -33.99
C THR A 98 -9.81 -2.05 -34.41
N ASN A 99 -9.51 -2.59 -35.59
CA ASN A 99 -10.01 -3.90 -36.03
C ASN A 99 -9.26 -5.11 -35.41
N ASN A 100 -8.45 -4.92 -34.35
CA ASN A 100 -7.60 -5.94 -33.71
C ASN A 100 -6.49 -6.55 -34.60
N LYS A 101 -6.12 -5.91 -35.70
CA LYS A 101 -5.10 -6.36 -36.67
C LYS A 101 -3.75 -5.70 -36.39
N TYR A 102 -3.24 -5.93 -35.18
CA TYR A 102 -2.00 -5.31 -34.70
C TYR A 102 -0.77 -5.59 -35.57
N PRO A 103 -0.53 -6.83 -36.06
CA PRO A 103 0.61 -7.10 -36.96
C PRO A 103 0.56 -6.28 -38.25
N GLU A 104 -0.61 -6.17 -38.86
CA GLU A 104 -0.84 -5.39 -40.08
C GLU A 104 -0.73 -3.89 -39.80
N ALA A 105 -1.20 -3.43 -38.64
CA ALA A 105 -1.02 -2.05 -38.19
C ALA A 105 0.47 -1.69 -38.08
N VAL A 106 1.30 -2.58 -37.52
CA VAL A 106 2.76 -2.39 -37.44
C VAL A 106 3.38 -2.21 -38.83
N GLU A 107 2.92 -2.95 -39.84
CA GLU A 107 3.39 -2.79 -41.21
C GLU A 107 3.08 -1.39 -41.76
N GLN A 108 1.84 -0.91 -41.58
CA GLN A 108 1.44 0.41 -42.08
C GLN A 108 2.13 1.55 -41.34
N TYR A 109 2.23 1.48 -40.00
CA TYR A 109 3.02 2.46 -39.24
C TYR A 109 4.51 2.44 -39.64
N GLY A 110 5.06 1.27 -39.98
CA GLY A 110 6.41 1.15 -40.51
C GLY A 110 6.58 1.88 -41.85
N LYS A 111 5.58 1.84 -42.74
CA LYS A 111 5.58 2.62 -44.00
C LYS A 111 5.50 4.12 -43.72
N TYR A 112 4.66 4.55 -42.78
CA TYR A 112 4.59 5.94 -42.34
C TYR A 112 5.93 6.45 -41.79
N LEU A 113 6.56 5.69 -40.89
CA LEU A 113 7.83 6.08 -40.24
C LEU A 113 9.01 6.14 -41.22
N LYS A 114 8.97 5.44 -42.36
CA LYS A 114 9.98 5.61 -43.42
C LYS A 114 9.93 7.01 -44.04
N LEU A 115 8.74 7.62 -44.11
CA LEU A 115 8.53 8.96 -44.64
C LEU A 115 8.67 10.02 -43.53
N ASN A 116 8.27 9.69 -42.30
CA ASN A 116 8.27 10.58 -41.13
C ASN A 116 9.08 9.98 -39.96
N PRO A 117 10.41 9.85 -40.07
CA PRO A 117 11.23 9.08 -39.11
C PRO A 117 11.35 9.70 -37.71
N LYS A 118 10.96 10.96 -37.54
CA LYS A 118 11.02 11.68 -36.25
C LYS A 118 9.71 11.68 -35.48
N ASP A 119 8.67 11.04 -36.00
CA ASP A 119 7.38 10.97 -35.31
C ASP A 119 7.45 10.00 -34.12
N ALA A 120 7.52 10.57 -32.92
CA ALA A 120 7.58 9.82 -31.67
C ALA A 120 6.29 9.05 -31.38
N ASN A 121 5.12 9.56 -31.80
CA ASN A 121 3.83 8.92 -31.54
C ASN A 121 3.68 7.66 -32.38
N ALA A 122 3.99 7.74 -33.68
CA ALA A 122 4.01 6.57 -34.55
C ALA A 122 5.04 5.52 -34.10
N SER A 123 6.21 5.95 -33.61
CA SER A 123 7.22 5.04 -33.05
C SER A 123 6.71 4.31 -31.80
N LYS A 124 6.02 5.01 -30.89
CA LYS A 124 5.39 4.42 -29.70
C LYS A 124 4.24 3.49 -30.08
N ALA A 125 3.42 3.83 -31.08
CA ALA A 125 2.34 2.99 -31.57
C ALA A 125 2.85 1.65 -32.13
N VAL A 126 3.94 1.68 -32.93
CA VAL A 126 4.61 0.45 -33.40
C VAL A 126 5.06 -0.42 -32.23
N LYS A 127 5.71 0.18 -31.24
CA LYS A 127 6.18 -0.55 -30.05
C LYS A 127 5.01 -1.22 -29.33
N PHE A 128 3.94 -0.48 -29.06
CA PHE A 128 2.75 -1.00 -28.38
C PHE A 128 2.13 -2.17 -29.14
N CYS A 129 1.89 -2.03 -30.45
CA CYS A 129 1.31 -3.10 -31.26
C CYS A 129 2.18 -4.37 -31.28
N LYS A 130 3.52 -4.25 -31.27
CA LYS A 130 4.43 -5.40 -31.17
C LYS A 130 4.36 -6.09 -29.81
N GLU A 131 4.15 -5.32 -28.76
CA GLU A 131 4.06 -5.76 -27.37
C GLU A 131 2.61 -6.09 -26.95
N ILE A 132 1.65 -6.11 -27.87
CA ILE A 132 0.22 -6.26 -27.53
C ILE A 132 -0.08 -7.51 -26.70
N LYS A 133 0.60 -8.64 -26.96
CA LYS A 133 0.44 -9.87 -26.17
C LYS A 133 0.84 -9.67 -24.70
N TYR A 134 1.83 -8.84 -24.43
CA TYR A 134 2.22 -8.47 -23.07
C TYR A 134 1.18 -7.57 -22.40
N TYR A 135 0.61 -6.60 -23.14
CA TYR A 135 -0.45 -5.75 -22.60
C TYR A 135 -1.75 -6.52 -22.37
N MET A 136 -2.09 -7.47 -23.24
CA MET A 136 -3.25 -8.35 -23.10
C MET A 136 -3.07 -9.42 -22.00
N SER A 137 -1.84 -9.71 -21.57
CA SER A 137 -1.59 -10.58 -20.41
C SER A 137 -1.61 -9.85 -19.07
N LYS A 138 -1.81 -8.53 -19.09
CA LYS A 138 -1.99 -7.74 -17.87
C LYS A 138 -3.27 -8.12 -17.15
N PRO A 139 -3.37 -7.80 -15.86
CA PRO A 139 -4.52 -8.15 -15.06
C PRO A 139 -5.70 -7.32 -15.51
N ILE A 140 -6.85 -7.96 -15.47
CA ILE A 140 -8.10 -7.25 -15.60
C ILE A 140 -8.40 -6.59 -14.25
N GLU A 141 -8.11 -5.31 -14.10
CA GLU A 141 -8.38 -4.52 -12.88
C GLU A 141 -9.84 -4.06 -12.79
N TYR A 142 -10.62 -4.16 -13.88
CA TYR A 142 -11.98 -3.65 -13.95
C TYR A 142 -12.98 -4.74 -14.32
N GLU A 143 -14.05 -4.85 -13.54
CA GLU A 143 -15.28 -5.49 -14.03
C GLU A 143 -16.07 -4.44 -14.82
N VAL A 144 -16.58 -4.82 -16.00
CA VAL A 144 -17.36 -3.92 -16.86
C VAL A 144 -18.61 -4.61 -17.36
N LYS A 145 -19.76 -3.92 -17.31
CA LYS A 145 -21.02 -4.41 -17.90
C LYS A 145 -21.83 -3.28 -18.52
N ASN A 146 -22.54 -3.62 -19.59
CA ASN A 146 -23.42 -2.72 -20.33
C ASN A 146 -24.66 -2.33 -19.49
N ILE A 147 -25.17 -1.11 -19.68
CA ILE A 147 -26.41 -0.64 -19.03
C ILE A 147 -27.58 -0.72 -20.02
N GLU A 148 -28.06 -1.93 -20.27
CA GLU A 148 -29.07 -2.24 -21.30
C GLU A 148 -30.36 -1.41 -21.18
N LYS A 149 -30.71 -0.96 -19.97
CA LYS A 149 -31.92 -0.18 -19.69
C LYS A 149 -31.90 1.24 -20.29
N ILE A 150 -30.72 1.81 -20.53
CA ILE A 150 -30.60 3.17 -21.10
C ILE A 150 -30.07 3.17 -22.53
N ASN A 151 -29.30 2.14 -22.89
CA ASN A 151 -28.74 1.95 -24.22
C ASN A 151 -29.80 1.53 -25.25
N THR A 152 -29.62 1.95 -26.50
CA THR A 152 -30.48 1.69 -27.66
C THR A 152 -29.62 1.17 -28.82
N GLU A 153 -30.19 1.06 -30.03
CA GLU A 153 -29.40 0.71 -31.24
C GLU A 153 -28.58 1.90 -31.79
N LYS A 154 -28.72 3.09 -31.17
CA LYS A 154 -28.05 4.34 -31.55
C LYS A 154 -26.90 4.64 -30.58
N SER A 155 -26.37 5.87 -30.59
CA SER A 155 -25.33 6.26 -29.64
C SER A 155 -25.92 6.82 -28.33
N GLU A 156 -25.47 6.27 -27.21
CA GLU A 156 -25.58 6.79 -25.85
C GLU A 156 -24.17 6.91 -25.24
N PHE A 157 -23.74 8.12 -24.87
CA PHE A 157 -22.36 8.32 -24.44
C PHE A 157 -22.12 9.52 -23.50
N SER A 158 -20.87 9.65 -23.04
CA SER A 158 -20.40 10.66 -22.08
C SER A 158 -21.26 10.75 -20.82
N PRO A 159 -21.32 9.66 -20.03
CA PRO A 159 -22.01 9.68 -18.75
C PRO A 159 -21.44 10.73 -17.79
N LEU A 160 -22.33 11.34 -17.02
CA LEU A 160 -22.02 12.30 -15.96
C LEU A 160 -22.82 11.95 -14.71
N VAL A 161 -22.13 11.64 -13.62
CA VAL A 161 -22.77 11.38 -12.31
C VAL A 161 -22.97 12.69 -11.55
N PHE A 162 -24.18 12.88 -11.01
CA PHE A 162 -24.49 13.96 -10.07
C PHE A 162 -25.72 13.58 -9.23
N ASN A 163 -25.72 13.84 -7.92
CA ASN A 163 -26.88 13.62 -7.03
C ASN A 163 -27.60 12.26 -7.21
N ASN A 164 -26.86 11.14 -7.28
CA ASN A 164 -27.39 9.79 -7.57
C ASN A 164 -28.22 9.70 -8.88
N LYS A 165 -27.86 10.53 -9.86
CA LYS A 165 -28.37 10.50 -11.23
C LYS A 165 -27.21 10.35 -12.20
N LEU A 166 -27.53 9.80 -13.36
CA LEU A 166 -26.63 9.67 -14.49
C LEU A 166 -27.21 10.49 -15.65
N ALA A 167 -26.59 11.62 -15.96
CA ALA A 167 -26.83 12.33 -17.21
C ALA A 167 -25.95 11.75 -18.32
N PHE A 168 -26.40 11.84 -19.57
CA PHE A 168 -25.65 11.37 -20.73
C PHE A 168 -26.19 11.99 -22.02
N VAL A 169 -25.43 11.88 -23.10
CA VAL A 169 -25.81 12.29 -24.45
C VAL A 169 -26.42 11.11 -25.19
N ALA A 170 -27.47 11.33 -25.99
CA ALA A 170 -28.05 10.28 -26.82
C ALA A 170 -28.65 10.77 -28.15
N GLU A 171 -28.64 9.90 -29.16
CA GLU A 171 -29.32 10.05 -30.45
C GLU A 171 -30.76 9.50 -30.41
N LYS A 172 -31.55 9.91 -29.42
CA LYS A 172 -32.94 9.47 -29.24
C LYS A 172 -33.92 10.46 -29.85
N GLU A 173 -35.02 9.95 -30.41
CA GLU A 173 -36.15 10.76 -30.87
C GLU A 173 -36.68 11.64 -29.73
N SER A 174 -36.65 12.96 -29.93
CA SER A 174 -37.18 13.93 -28.97
C SER A 174 -38.71 13.87 -28.93
N PHE A 175 -39.28 13.89 -27.73
CA PHE A 175 -40.70 13.67 -27.50
C PHE A 175 -41.65 14.78 -27.98
N ASN A 176 -41.17 15.90 -28.52
CA ASN A 176 -41.98 16.92 -29.19
C ASN A 176 -41.09 18.02 -29.76
N PHE A 177 -41.27 18.34 -31.05
CA PHE A 177 -41.12 19.61 -31.76
C PHE A 177 -40.69 19.32 -33.21
N VAL A 178 -41.57 19.73 -34.13
CA VAL A 178 -41.58 19.62 -35.59
C VAL A 178 -40.22 19.89 -36.26
N ASP A 179 -39.42 18.85 -36.50
CA ASP A 179 -38.76 18.51 -37.78
C ASP A 179 -37.92 17.22 -37.55
N TYR A 180 -38.29 16.12 -38.21
CA TYR A 180 -37.57 14.84 -38.15
C TYR A 180 -36.31 14.89 -39.02
N SER A 181 -35.45 15.87 -38.76
CA SER A 181 -34.21 16.00 -39.50
C SER A 181 -33.16 15.10 -38.86
N VAL A 182 -32.74 14.10 -39.62
CA VAL A 182 -31.46 13.43 -39.37
C VAL A 182 -30.34 14.43 -39.65
N ASN A 183 -29.27 14.35 -38.87
CA ASN A 183 -28.13 15.21 -39.08
C ASN A 183 -27.34 14.78 -40.34
N ASP A 184 -26.66 15.74 -40.97
CA ASP A 184 -25.88 15.48 -42.20
C ASP A 184 -24.55 14.76 -41.94
N TYR A 185 -24.14 14.61 -40.67
CA TYR A 185 -22.89 13.98 -40.25
C TYR A 185 -23.00 12.47 -40.43
N ASN A 186 -23.89 11.81 -39.69
CA ASN A 186 -24.05 10.35 -39.69
C ASN A 186 -25.45 9.86 -40.13
N GLY A 187 -26.40 10.75 -40.37
CA GLY A 187 -27.76 10.38 -40.75
C GLY A 187 -28.64 9.91 -39.58
N GLU A 188 -28.28 10.27 -38.34
CA GLU A 188 -29.03 9.95 -37.12
C GLU A 188 -29.73 11.18 -36.51
N PRO A 189 -30.63 11.02 -35.52
CA PRO A 189 -31.19 12.14 -34.78
C PRO A 189 -30.12 13.04 -34.14
N TYR A 190 -30.44 14.32 -33.93
CA TYR A 190 -29.53 15.24 -33.24
C TYR A 190 -29.28 14.84 -31.78
N LEU A 191 -28.04 15.06 -31.34
CA LEU A 191 -27.57 14.72 -29.99
C LEU A 191 -28.28 15.57 -28.95
N ASN A 192 -28.84 14.92 -27.95
CA ASN A 192 -29.57 15.56 -26.87
C ASN A 192 -29.15 14.98 -25.52
N MET A 193 -29.33 15.74 -24.45
CA MET A 193 -29.02 15.27 -23.10
C MET A 193 -30.22 14.62 -22.42
N TYR A 194 -29.94 13.49 -21.77
CA TYR A 194 -30.86 12.67 -21.01
C TYR A 194 -30.36 12.48 -19.59
N VAL A 195 -31.25 12.04 -18.71
CA VAL A 195 -30.95 11.74 -17.31
C VAL A 195 -31.76 10.55 -16.83
N THR A 196 -31.15 9.72 -15.98
CA THR A 196 -31.80 8.63 -15.26
C THR A 196 -31.41 8.63 -13.79
N ASP A 197 -32.26 8.05 -12.95
CA ASP A 197 -31.92 7.78 -11.55
C ASP A 197 -31.09 6.49 -11.47
N ILE A 198 -30.05 6.49 -10.63
CA ILE A 198 -29.17 5.34 -10.42
C ILE A 198 -29.13 4.88 -8.97
N HIS A 199 -28.96 3.58 -8.77
CA HIS A 199 -28.72 2.95 -7.47
C HIS A 199 -27.55 1.97 -7.62
N GLY A 200 -26.35 2.42 -7.23
CA GLY A 200 -25.13 1.64 -7.51
C GLY A 200 -24.95 1.48 -9.02
N THR A 201 -24.87 0.26 -9.51
CA THR A 201 -24.70 -0.04 -10.95
C THR A 201 -26.01 -0.10 -11.74
N GLU A 202 -27.16 0.01 -11.07
CA GLU A 202 -28.47 -0.07 -11.72
C GLU A 202 -28.98 1.31 -12.15
N ALA A 203 -29.53 1.38 -13.37
CA ALA A 203 -30.21 2.55 -13.90
C ALA A 203 -31.72 2.33 -14.07
N LYS A 204 -32.52 3.39 -13.91
CA LYS A 204 -33.95 3.41 -14.26
C LYS A 204 -34.15 3.85 -15.73
N LYS A 205 -35.40 3.98 -16.15
CA LYS A 205 -35.76 4.53 -17.46
C LYS A 205 -35.33 6.00 -17.55
N SER A 206 -34.63 6.37 -18.62
CA SER A 206 -34.18 7.73 -18.85
C SER A 206 -35.29 8.68 -19.30
N LYS A 207 -35.11 9.98 -19.06
CA LYS A 207 -35.92 11.09 -19.57
C LYS A 207 -35.02 12.22 -20.07
N THR A 208 -35.53 13.17 -20.84
CA THR A 208 -34.74 14.34 -21.26
C THR A 208 -34.23 15.13 -20.07
N LEU A 209 -32.98 15.60 -20.12
CA LEU A 209 -32.36 16.36 -19.04
C LEU A 209 -33.15 17.63 -18.77
N SER A 210 -33.27 18.52 -19.75
CA SER A 210 -34.08 19.72 -19.64
C SER A 210 -34.49 20.25 -21.01
N LYS A 211 -35.72 20.75 -21.13
CA LYS A 211 -36.22 21.42 -22.34
C LYS A 211 -35.49 22.73 -22.66
N ARG A 212 -34.76 23.31 -21.71
CA ARG A 212 -33.95 24.52 -21.92
C ARG A 212 -32.51 24.20 -22.35
N ILE A 213 -32.03 23.02 -21.98
CA ILE A 213 -30.69 22.54 -22.36
C ILE A 213 -30.72 21.88 -23.73
N ASN A 214 -31.77 21.12 -24.06
CA ASN A 214 -31.90 20.53 -25.38
C ASN A 214 -32.45 21.56 -26.36
N ALA A 215 -31.69 21.87 -27.40
CA ALA A 215 -32.00 22.78 -28.51
C ALA A 215 -32.23 22.00 -29.81
N GLU A 216 -32.35 22.72 -30.94
CA GLU A 216 -32.64 22.14 -32.26
C GLU A 216 -31.46 21.37 -32.89
N TYR A 217 -30.25 21.50 -32.33
CA TYR A 217 -29.01 20.92 -32.87
C TYR A 217 -28.30 20.07 -31.80
N HIS A 218 -27.01 19.77 -31.97
CA HIS A 218 -26.27 18.93 -31.03
C HIS A 218 -26.00 19.63 -29.69
N ASP A 219 -26.44 18.99 -28.61
CA ASP A 219 -26.16 19.35 -27.21
C ASP A 219 -25.46 18.22 -26.44
N GLY A 220 -24.57 18.63 -25.55
CA GLY A 220 -23.70 17.75 -24.78
C GLY A 220 -22.41 17.39 -25.53
N PRO A 221 -21.44 16.77 -24.85
CA PRO A 221 -21.41 16.42 -23.42
C PRO A 221 -21.21 17.63 -22.49
N GLY A 222 -21.30 17.42 -21.18
CA GLY A 222 -21.16 18.48 -20.18
C GLY A 222 -20.71 17.99 -18.80
N SER A 223 -20.53 18.95 -17.88
CA SER A 223 -20.06 18.76 -16.51
C SER A 223 -20.75 19.75 -15.56
N ILE A 224 -21.06 19.31 -14.34
CA ILE A 224 -21.79 20.08 -13.33
C ILE A 224 -20.85 20.43 -12.17
N SER A 225 -20.91 21.66 -11.67
CA SER A 225 -20.14 22.10 -10.50
C SER A 225 -20.47 21.26 -9.26
N ALA A 226 -19.51 21.13 -8.33
CA ALA A 226 -19.67 20.28 -7.15
C ALA A 226 -20.90 20.62 -6.27
N ASP A 227 -21.34 21.88 -6.28
CA ASP A 227 -22.53 22.35 -5.58
C ASP A 227 -23.85 22.04 -6.32
N GLY A 228 -23.77 21.47 -7.53
CA GLY A 228 -24.91 21.14 -8.38
C GLY A 228 -25.56 22.32 -9.09
N LYS A 229 -25.02 23.55 -8.96
CA LYS A 229 -25.72 24.80 -9.36
C LYS A 229 -25.34 25.37 -10.72
N THR A 230 -24.21 24.94 -11.28
CA THR A 230 -23.70 25.42 -12.56
C THR A 230 -23.46 24.26 -13.49
N PHE A 231 -24.02 24.33 -14.69
CA PHE A 231 -23.84 23.32 -15.71
C PHE A 231 -23.08 23.88 -16.90
N TYR A 232 -21.92 23.29 -17.20
CA TYR A 232 -21.12 23.57 -18.37
C TYR A 232 -21.40 22.49 -19.41
N PHE A 233 -21.77 22.85 -20.62
CA PHE A 233 -22.11 21.87 -21.64
C PHE A 233 -21.72 22.33 -23.03
N THR A 234 -21.42 21.36 -23.89
CA THR A 234 -21.10 21.61 -25.28
C THR A 234 -22.39 21.82 -26.07
N ARG A 235 -22.38 22.75 -27.02
CA ARG A 235 -23.45 22.97 -28.00
C ARG A 235 -22.84 23.31 -29.35
N VAL A 236 -23.41 22.77 -30.42
CA VAL A 236 -23.10 23.20 -31.79
C VAL A 236 -24.14 24.23 -32.23
N ASN A 237 -23.73 25.49 -32.39
CA ASN A 237 -24.61 26.53 -32.90
C ASN A 237 -24.66 26.49 -34.43
N TYR A 238 -25.78 26.02 -34.98
CA TYR A 238 -25.97 25.99 -36.42
C TYR A 238 -26.15 27.41 -36.99
N LYS A 239 -25.23 27.83 -37.86
CA LYS A 239 -25.37 29.07 -38.64
C LYS A 239 -25.56 28.73 -40.12
N LYS A 240 -26.70 29.13 -40.69
CA LYS A 240 -27.04 28.90 -42.11
C LYS A 240 -26.27 29.86 -43.04
N LYS A 241 -24.93 29.77 -43.07
CA LYS A 241 -24.04 30.59 -43.91
C LYS A 241 -23.30 29.71 -44.92
N LYS A 242 -23.21 30.17 -46.18
CA LYS A 242 -22.48 29.45 -47.24
C LYS A 242 -21.02 29.29 -46.85
N ASN A 243 -20.50 28.06 -46.92
CA ASN A 243 -19.13 27.67 -46.58
C ASN A 243 -18.72 27.92 -45.11
N PHE A 244 -19.69 27.98 -44.19
CA PHE A 244 -19.41 28.01 -42.76
C PHE A 244 -19.40 26.59 -42.17
N ILE A 245 -18.40 26.29 -41.34
CA ILE A 245 -18.30 25.04 -40.58
C ILE A 245 -18.79 25.35 -39.16
N ASN A 246 -19.78 24.61 -38.68
CA ASN A 246 -20.27 24.83 -37.32
C ASN A 246 -19.26 24.27 -36.32
N THR A 247 -18.80 25.11 -35.40
CA THR A 247 -17.89 24.71 -34.32
C THR A 247 -18.67 24.36 -33.06
N ALA A 248 -18.12 23.44 -32.26
CA ALA A 248 -18.63 23.15 -30.93
C ALA A 248 -18.21 24.26 -29.96
N GLN A 249 -19.11 24.65 -29.06
CA GLN A 249 -18.91 25.75 -28.11
C GLN A 249 -19.38 25.35 -26.71
N ILE A 250 -18.73 25.84 -25.66
CA ILE A 250 -19.17 25.62 -24.28
C ILE A 250 -20.21 26.68 -23.90
N PHE A 251 -21.32 26.26 -23.29
CA PHE A 251 -22.32 27.10 -22.66
C PHE A 251 -22.39 26.82 -21.16
N VAL A 252 -22.76 27.85 -20.41
CA VAL A 252 -22.90 27.83 -18.96
C VAL A 252 -24.35 28.12 -18.62
N ALA A 253 -24.99 27.22 -17.87
CA ALA A 253 -26.34 27.40 -17.34
C ALA A 253 -26.32 27.39 -15.80
N LYS A 254 -27.24 28.12 -15.19
CA LYS A 254 -27.44 28.16 -13.73
C LYS A 254 -28.75 27.46 -13.36
N GLY A 255 -28.78 26.75 -12.24
CA GLY A 255 -29.97 26.04 -11.77
C GLY A 255 -29.63 24.70 -11.14
N GLU A 256 -30.65 23.91 -10.85
CA GLU A 256 -30.49 22.60 -10.21
C GLU A 256 -31.58 21.64 -10.70
N GLU A 257 -31.33 20.33 -10.56
CA GLU A 257 -32.33 19.27 -10.77
C GLU A 257 -33.25 19.46 -12.00
N ARG A 258 -32.64 19.76 -13.16
CA ARG A 258 -33.27 19.97 -14.49
C ARG A 258 -33.88 21.35 -14.74
N LYS A 259 -33.92 22.24 -13.74
CA LYS A 259 -34.44 23.63 -13.83
C LYS A 259 -33.33 24.62 -14.21
N TRP A 260 -32.65 24.35 -15.32
CA TRP A 260 -31.57 25.20 -15.84
C TRP A 260 -32.09 26.48 -16.49
N LYS A 261 -31.43 27.61 -16.24
CA LYS A 261 -31.72 28.95 -16.76
C LYS A 261 -30.42 29.72 -17.01
N ASP A 262 -30.53 30.97 -17.46
CA ASP A 262 -29.41 31.91 -17.60
C ASP A 262 -28.26 31.35 -18.44
N ILE A 263 -28.61 30.79 -19.61
CA ILE A 263 -27.67 30.14 -20.52
C ILE A 263 -26.80 31.20 -21.21
N THR A 264 -25.49 31.16 -20.97
CA THR A 264 -24.52 32.12 -21.50
C THR A 264 -23.35 31.40 -22.16
N PRO A 265 -22.75 31.94 -23.24
CA PRO A 265 -21.59 31.33 -23.87
C PRO A 265 -20.35 31.45 -22.98
N PHE A 266 -19.50 30.42 -22.98
CA PHE A 266 -18.18 30.50 -22.38
C PHE A 266 -17.30 31.49 -23.12
N LYS A 267 -16.54 32.30 -22.38
CA LYS A 267 -15.88 33.49 -22.95
C LYS A 267 -14.79 33.21 -23.97
N TYR A 268 -14.19 32.01 -23.95
CA TYR A 268 -13.12 31.62 -24.88
C TYR A 268 -13.61 30.82 -26.09
N ASN A 269 -14.93 30.74 -26.28
CA ASN A 269 -15.50 30.18 -27.50
C ASN A 269 -15.07 30.96 -28.75
N SER A 270 -15.08 30.27 -29.88
CA SER A 270 -14.73 30.83 -31.19
C SER A 270 -15.63 30.28 -32.28
N ASP A 271 -15.74 31.05 -33.37
CA ASP A 271 -16.35 30.59 -34.62
C ASP A 271 -15.33 29.89 -35.55
N ASN A 272 -14.03 29.95 -35.24
CA ASN A 272 -12.95 29.43 -36.09
C ASN A 272 -12.38 28.08 -35.62
N TYR A 273 -12.62 27.73 -34.36
CA TYR A 273 -12.17 26.49 -33.74
C TYR A 273 -13.23 26.06 -32.71
N SER A 274 -13.23 24.77 -32.39
CA SER A 274 -14.13 24.16 -31.41
C SER A 274 -13.57 24.27 -30.00
N VAL A 275 -14.46 24.51 -29.04
CA VAL A 275 -14.20 24.45 -27.60
C VAL A 275 -15.30 23.58 -27.01
N ALA A 276 -14.96 22.38 -26.54
CA ALA A 276 -15.92 21.33 -26.26
C ALA A 276 -15.53 20.47 -25.05
N HIS A 277 -16.45 19.61 -24.62
CA HIS A 277 -16.24 18.58 -23.59
C HIS A 277 -15.74 19.16 -22.26
N PRO A 278 -16.47 20.13 -21.67
CA PRO A 278 -16.03 20.79 -20.45
C PRO A 278 -16.00 19.85 -19.26
N SER A 279 -15.03 20.06 -18.37
CA SER A 279 -14.89 19.38 -17.09
C SER A 279 -14.50 20.36 -16.00
N ILE A 280 -15.40 20.62 -15.05
CA ILE A 280 -15.13 21.53 -13.93
C ILE A 280 -14.58 20.73 -12.74
N SER A 281 -13.52 21.24 -12.11
CA SER A 281 -12.94 20.63 -10.91
C SER A 281 -13.85 20.76 -9.71
N TYR A 282 -13.72 19.83 -8.75
CA TYR A 282 -14.58 19.79 -7.56
C TYR A 282 -14.48 21.06 -6.70
N ASP A 283 -13.30 21.67 -6.66
CA ASP A 283 -13.03 22.95 -5.97
C ASP A 283 -13.38 24.18 -6.82
N ASN A 284 -13.90 23.99 -8.04
CA ASN A 284 -14.19 25.01 -9.05
C ASN A 284 -12.98 25.88 -9.46
N ASN A 285 -11.76 25.47 -9.17
CA ASN A 285 -10.54 26.22 -9.50
C ASN A 285 -10.08 26.01 -10.95
N PHE A 286 -10.50 24.93 -11.60
CA PHE A 286 -10.10 24.58 -12.96
C PHE A 286 -11.31 24.20 -13.80
N ILE A 287 -11.30 24.64 -15.06
CA ILE A 287 -12.14 24.07 -16.11
C ILE A 287 -11.24 23.51 -17.21
N PHE A 288 -11.35 22.22 -17.47
CA PHE A 288 -10.70 21.53 -18.57
C PHE A 288 -11.65 21.43 -19.75
N PHE A 289 -11.12 21.42 -20.96
CA PHE A 289 -11.90 21.25 -22.19
C PHE A 289 -11.00 20.81 -23.34
N THR A 290 -11.63 20.27 -24.37
CA THR A 290 -10.99 19.87 -25.63
C THR A 290 -11.11 20.98 -26.67
N SER A 291 -10.05 21.24 -27.41
CA SER A 291 -10.04 22.26 -28.47
C SER A 291 -8.99 22.00 -29.55
N ASP A 292 -9.34 22.30 -30.80
CA ASP A 292 -8.44 22.39 -31.97
C ASP A 292 -7.91 23.81 -32.20
N MET A 293 -7.88 24.65 -31.14
CA MET A 293 -7.40 26.02 -31.27
C MET A 293 -5.89 26.12 -31.52
N PRO A 294 -5.42 27.21 -32.17
CA PRO A 294 -3.99 27.38 -32.45
C PRO A 294 -3.11 27.35 -31.20
N GLY A 295 -1.92 26.76 -31.33
CA GLY A 295 -0.96 26.59 -30.23
C GLY A 295 -0.98 25.21 -29.57
N GLY A 296 -1.76 24.27 -30.12
CA GLY A 296 -1.74 22.86 -29.74
C GLY A 296 -0.68 22.01 -30.44
N TYR A 297 -0.66 20.71 -30.12
CA TYR A 297 0.27 19.70 -30.63
C TYR A 297 -0.26 18.92 -31.83
N GLY A 298 -1.57 18.94 -32.07
CA GLY A 298 -2.20 18.29 -33.21
C GLY A 298 -3.72 18.31 -33.12
N GLY A 299 -4.37 17.33 -33.76
CA GLY A 299 -5.82 17.18 -33.91
C GLY A 299 -6.69 18.01 -32.97
N LYS A 300 -7.00 17.47 -31.80
CA LYS A 300 -7.68 18.18 -30.71
C LYS A 300 -6.89 17.95 -29.44
N ASP A 301 -6.65 19.01 -28.71
CA ASP A 301 -5.87 18.98 -27.50
C ASP A 301 -6.74 19.22 -26.27
N ILE A 302 -6.27 18.81 -25.10
CA ILE A 302 -6.83 19.24 -23.82
C ILE A 302 -6.18 20.55 -23.40
N TRP A 303 -7.02 21.46 -22.96
CA TRP A 303 -6.67 22.77 -22.41
C TRP A 303 -7.37 22.96 -21.06
N PHE A 304 -6.85 23.87 -20.25
CA PHE A 304 -7.52 24.30 -19.02
C PHE A 304 -7.47 25.80 -18.81
N CYS A 305 -8.46 26.34 -18.09
CA CYS A 305 -8.39 27.67 -17.50
C CYS A 305 -8.40 27.56 -15.97
N LYS A 306 -7.66 28.45 -15.30
CA LYS A 306 -7.66 28.58 -13.85
C LYS A 306 -8.60 29.70 -13.42
N TRP A 307 -9.33 29.52 -12.32
CA TRP A 307 -10.13 30.58 -11.70
C TRP A 307 -9.22 31.53 -10.90
N ASN A 308 -9.34 32.84 -11.13
CA ASN A 308 -8.53 33.85 -10.43
C ASN A 308 -9.27 34.58 -9.30
N GLY A 309 -10.50 34.15 -8.97
CA GLY A 309 -11.36 34.78 -7.96
C GLY A 309 -12.49 35.62 -8.56
N SER A 310 -12.33 36.13 -9.78
CA SER A 310 -13.33 36.96 -10.47
C SER A 310 -13.72 36.42 -11.85
N ASP A 311 -12.79 35.78 -12.55
CA ASP A 311 -12.97 35.30 -13.91
C ASP A 311 -12.00 34.13 -14.20
N TRP A 312 -12.17 33.48 -15.36
CA TRP A 312 -11.28 32.45 -15.88
C TRP A 312 -10.04 33.06 -16.54
N ASP A 313 -8.84 32.63 -16.15
CA ASP A 313 -7.61 32.99 -16.84
C ASP A 313 -7.55 32.46 -18.27
N LYS A 314 -6.56 32.89 -19.05
CA LYS A 314 -6.39 32.44 -20.44
C LYS A 314 -6.20 30.92 -20.52
N PRO A 315 -6.69 30.25 -21.58
CA PRO A 315 -6.45 28.83 -21.77
C PRO A 315 -4.97 28.46 -21.80
N VAL A 316 -4.62 27.36 -21.14
CA VAL A 316 -3.27 26.78 -21.11
C VAL A 316 -3.34 25.34 -21.61
N ASN A 317 -2.45 24.99 -22.54
CA ASN A 317 -2.34 23.64 -23.09
C ASN A 317 -1.69 22.71 -22.06
N LEU A 318 -2.14 21.44 -21.97
CA LEU A 318 -1.63 20.50 -20.97
C LEU A 318 -0.21 19.96 -21.28
N GLY A 319 0.35 20.29 -22.45
CA GLY A 319 1.71 19.95 -22.84
C GLY A 319 1.85 18.58 -23.50
N PRO A 320 3.07 18.24 -23.93
CA PRO A 320 3.35 17.14 -24.85
C PRO A 320 3.31 15.74 -24.21
N ASP A 321 3.22 15.68 -22.88
CA ASP A 321 3.04 14.41 -22.16
C ASP A 321 1.58 13.94 -22.22
N ILE A 322 0.64 14.86 -22.45
CA ILE A 322 -0.79 14.62 -22.55
C ILE A 322 -1.25 14.73 -24.00
N ASN A 323 -0.96 15.87 -24.64
CA ASN A 323 -1.40 16.20 -25.98
C ASN A 323 -0.42 15.68 -27.03
N THR A 324 -0.96 15.11 -28.09
CA THR A 324 -0.22 14.44 -29.16
C THR A 324 -0.52 15.10 -30.51
N SER A 325 -0.06 14.47 -31.60
CA SER A 325 -0.42 14.92 -32.94
C SER A 325 -1.86 14.54 -33.35
N ALA A 326 -2.55 13.73 -32.52
CA ALA A 326 -3.88 13.18 -32.79
C ALA A 326 -4.97 13.87 -31.93
N ASP A 327 -6.06 13.17 -31.63
CA ASP A 327 -7.15 13.70 -30.81
C ASP A 327 -7.05 13.22 -29.35
N GLU A 328 -7.00 14.16 -28.42
CA GLU A 328 -7.20 14.03 -26.98
C GLU A 328 -8.52 14.70 -26.54
N MET A 329 -9.43 13.91 -25.99
CA MET A 329 -10.84 14.28 -25.83
C MET A 329 -11.42 13.84 -24.50
N PHE A 330 -12.58 14.41 -24.14
CA PHE A 330 -13.41 13.99 -22.99
C PHE A 330 -12.67 14.05 -21.64
N PRO A 331 -12.07 15.20 -21.26
CA PRO A 331 -11.45 15.33 -19.95
C PRO A 331 -12.48 15.14 -18.83
N THR A 332 -12.11 14.40 -17.79
CA THR A 332 -12.85 14.25 -16.53
C THR A 332 -11.90 14.39 -15.35
N ILE A 333 -12.03 15.48 -14.59
CA ILE A 333 -11.25 15.67 -13.37
C ILE A 333 -11.97 15.05 -12.17
N ARG A 334 -11.30 14.13 -11.47
CA ARG A 334 -11.82 13.48 -10.26
C ARG A 334 -11.57 14.35 -9.03
N LYS A 335 -12.34 14.11 -7.96
CA LYS A 335 -12.26 14.85 -6.68
C LYS A 335 -10.85 14.83 -6.03
N ASP A 336 -10.07 13.78 -6.27
CA ASP A 336 -8.69 13.64 -5.78
C ASP A 336 -7.65 14.40 -6.63
N GLY A 337 -8.09 15.12 -7.68
CA GLY A 337 -7.22 15.86 -8.59
C GLY A 337 -6.65 15.02 -9.73
N THR A 338 -7.03 13.74 -9.87
CA THR A 338 -6.63 12.93 -11.02
C THR A 338 -7.46 13.30 -12.24
N LEU A 339 -6.80 13.71 -13.33
CA LEU A 339 -7.44 14.00 -14.61
C LEU A 339 -7.49 12.72 -15.44
N TYR A 340 -8.68 12.36 -15.90
CA TYR A 340 -8.89 11.31 -16.89
C TYR A 340 -9.22 11.92 -18.23
N PHE A 341 -8.87 11.24 -19.32
CA PHE A 341 -9.18 11.67 -20.67
C PHE A 341 -9.02 10.51 -21.64
N SER A 342 -9.49 10.67 -22.87
CA SER A 342 -9.27 9.69 -23.93
C SER A 342 -8.36 10.20 -25.02
N SER A 343 -7.53 9.35 -25.61
CA SER A 343 -6.61 9.71 -26.69
C SER A 343 -6.61 8.67 -27.80
N THR A 344 -6.51 9.15 -29.05
CA THR A 344 -6.22 8.33 -30.24
C THR A 344 -4.72 8.29 -30.60
N GLY A 345 -3.91 9.20 -30.05
CA GLY A 345 -2.49 9.33 -30.37
C GLY A 345 -1.55 8.67 -29.35
N LEU A 346 -2.00 8.50 -28.11
CA LEU A 346 -1.23 7.79 -27.09
C LEU A 346 -1.24 6.26 -27.33
N PRO A 347 -0.20 5.53 -26.86
CA PRO A 347 -0.13 4.08 -27.02
C PRO A 347 -1.23 3.34 -26.26
N GLY A 348 -2.12 2.69 -27.00
CA GLY A 348 -3.29 2.01 -26.46
C GLY A 348 -3.87 0.97 -27.40
N PHE A 349 -4.94 0.31 -26.96
CA PHE A 349 -5.49 -0.90 -27.54
C PHE A 349 -6.30 -0.64 -28.82
N GLY A 350 -6.92 0.53 -28.95
CA GLY A 350 -8.00 0.72 -29.91
C GLY A 350 -8.06 2.10 -30.54
N GLY A 351 -9.26 2.63 -30.77
CA GLY A 351 -9.46 4.00 -31.23
C GLY A 351 -9.11 4.98 -30.12
N LEU A 352 -10.13 5.54 -29.46
CA LEU A 352 -9.96 6.24 -28.20
C LEU A 352 -9.66 5.25 -27.08
N ASP A 353 -8.59 5.49 -26.32
CA ASP A 353 -8.28 4.78 -25.08
C ASP A 353 -8.31 5.77 -23.90
N ILE A 354 -8.81 5.37 -22.73
CA ILE A 354 -8.83 6.16 -21.49
C ILE A 354 -7.47 6.11 -20.78
N TYR A 355 -6.98 7.28 -20.39
CA TYR A 355 -5.76 7.49 -19.64
C TYR A 355 -6.04 8.32 -18.38
N SER A 356 -5.10 8.28 -17.43
CA SER A 356 -5.07 9.18 -16.28
C SER A 356 -3.79 9.99 -16.21
N ALA A 357 -3.88 11.19 -15.66
CA ALA A 357 -2.82 12.16 -15.47
C ALA A 357 -2.95 12.87 -14.11
N LYS A 358 -1.83 13.37 -13.59
CA LYS A 358 -1.81 14.21 -12.37
C LYS A 358 -0.95 15.44 -12.55
N LEU A 359 -1.27 16.48 -11.78
CA LEU A 359 -0.43 17.66 -11.66
C LEU A 359 0.74 17.39 -10.71
N PHE A 360 1.96 17.52 -11.20
CA PHE A 360 3.19 17.40 -10.43
C PHE A 360 4.11 18.59 -10.74
N GLU A 361 4.52 19.35 -9.72
CA GLU A 361 5.36 20.56 -9.87
C GLU A 361 4.88 21.53 -10.96
N GLY A 362 3.56 21.73 -11.06
CA GLY A 362 2.95 22.64 -12.05
C GLY A 362 2.83 22.08 -13.47
N LYS A 363 3.19 20.82 -13.71
CA LYS A 363 3.05 20.12 -15.00
C LYS A 363 2.11 18.93 -14.91
N TRP A 364 1.28 18.73 -15.93
CA TRP A 364 0.44 17.55 -16.05
C TRP A 364 1.26 16.40 -16.62
N ILE A 365 1.39 15.33 -15.84
CA ILE A 365 2.13 14.14 -16.22
C ILE A 365 1.16 12.97 -16.45
N LEU A 366 1.35 12.26 -17.54
CA LEU A 366 0.64 11.01 -17.83
C LEU A 366 1.01 9.97 -16.77
N ILE A 367 0.01 9.41 -16.09
CA ILE A 367 0.20 8.39 -15.06
C ILE A 367 0.15 7.00 -15.68
N ARG A 368 -0.95 6.68 -16.37
CA ARG A 368 -1.10 5.39 -17.04
C ARG A 368 -2.19 5.39 -18.11
N ASN A 369 -2.12 4.39 -18.99
CA ASN A 369 -3.27 3.85 -19.71
C ASN A 369 -4.10 3.03 -18.70
N GLU A 370 -5.42 3.23 -18.62
CA GLU A 370 -6.27 2.57 -17.60
C GLU A 370 -6.48 1.06 -17.84
N GLY A 371 -5.86 0.50 -18.88
CA GLY A 371 -5.68 -0.94 -19.02
C GLY A 371 -6.94 -1.70 -19.45
N LEU A 372 -6.87 -3.03 -19.34
CA LEU A 372 -7.91 -3.92 -19.86
C LEU A 372 -9.27 -3.71 -19.20
N ASN A 373 -10.32 -3.99 -19.98
CA ASN A 373 -11.74 -3.80 -19.67
C ASN A 373 -12.19 -2.34 -19.57
N ILE A 374 -11.38 -1.39 -19.06
CA ILE A 374 -11.67 0.03 -19.32
C ILE A 374 -11.35 0.33 -20.77
N ASN A 375 -10.17 -0.09 -21.23
CA ASN A 375 -9.76 -0.01 -22.61
C ASN A 375 -9.90 -1.35 -23.33
N SER A 376 -10.14 -1.23 -24.62
CA SER A 376 -10.43 -2.29 -25.58
C SER A 376 -9.88 -1.87 -26.94
N SER A 377 -10.01 -2.72 -27.95
CA SER A 377 -9.65 -2.34 -29.32
C SER A 377 -10.61 -1.35 -29.97
N PHE A 378 -11.68 -0.97 -29.29
CA PHE A 378 -12.70 -0.06 -29.80
C PHE A 378 -12.44 1.36 -29.27
N ASP A 379 -13.41 2.27 -29.40
CA ASP A 379 -13.38 3.56 -28.75
C ASP A 379 -13.85 3.41 -27.30
N ASP A 380 -13.08 3.92 -26.36
CA ASP A 380 -13.32 3.93 -24.93
C ASP A 380 -13.12 5.35 -24.39
N PHE A 381 -14.19 5.95 -23.87
CA PHE A 381 -14.19 7.39 -23.58
C PHE A 381 -15.24 7.85 -22.60
N GLY A 382 -15.15 9.13 -22.20
CA GLY A 382 -16.16 9.78 -21.36
C GLY A 382 -16.37 9.11 -20.00
N ILE A 383 -15.29 8.89 -19.25
CA ILE A 383 -15.37 8.27 -17.92
C ILE A 383 -15.94 9.23 -16.87
N THR A 384 -16.70 8.71 -15.90
CA THR A 384 -17.21 9.43 -14.73
C THR A 384 -17.26 8.51 -13.50
N PHE A 385 -17.27 9.11 -12.31
CA PHE A 385 -17.12 8.39 -11.04
C PHE A 385 -18.40 8.50 -10.19
N LEU A 386 -18.91 7.37 -9.71
CA LEU A 386 -19.97 7.33 -8.69
C LEU A 386 -19.37 7.38 -7.29
N ASN A 387 -18.28 6.64 -7.08
CA ASN A 387 -17.49 6.60 -5.85
C ASN A 387 -16.07 6.14 -6.19
N ASP A 388 -15.31 5.70 -5.18
CA ASP A 388 -13.89 5.39 -5.39
C ASP A 388 -13.62 4.15 -6.23
N SER A 389 -14.58 3.23 -6.30
CA SER A 389 -14.43 1.96 -7.00
C SER A 389 -15.42 1.80 -8.16
N ILE A 390 -16.54 2.52 -8.16
CA ILE A 390 -17.60 2.38 -9.16
C ILE A 390 -17.71 3.65 -10.00
N GLY A 391 -17.86 3.48 -11.31
CA GLY A 391 -18.15 4.57 -12.22
C GLY A 391 -18.78 4.09 -13.52
N TYR A 392 -18.80 4.97 -14.50
CA TYR A 392 -19.38 4.74 -15.82
C TYR A 392 -18.49 5.31 -16.91
N PHE A 393 -18.59 4.77 -18.11
CA PHE A 393 -17.90 5.28 -19.29
C PHE A 393 -18.64 4.86 -20.56
N SER A 394 -18.16 5.33 -21.70
CA SER A 394 -18.72 5.05 -23.03
C SER A 394 -17.79 4.17 -23.85
N SER A 395 -18.39 3.29 -24.65
CA SER A 395 -17.63 2.50 -25.61
C SER A 395 -18.50 1.99 -26.76
N ASN A 396 -17.90 1.80 -27.93
CA ASN A 396 -18.51 1.08 -29.06
C ASN A 396 -18.01 -0.37 -29.18
N ARG A 397 -17.52 -0.94 -28.08
CA ARG A 397 -17.09 -2.35 -28.00
C ARG A 397 -18.22 -3.34 -28.28
N THR A 398 -17.82 -4.54 -28.69
CA THR A 398 -18.73 -5.69 -28.81
C THR A 398 -19.41 -6.04 -27.50
N GLY A 399 -20.65 -6.51 -27.56
CA GLY A 399 -21.48 -6.81 -26.38
C GLY A 399 -22.30 -5.61 -25.88
N GLY A 400 -22.19 -4.47 -26.58
CA GLY A 400 -23.15 -3.37 -26.53
C GLY A 400 -24.43 -3.65 -27.31
N LYS A 401 -25.38 -2.72 -27.22
CA LYS A 401 -26.66 -2.73 -27.92
C LYS A 401 -26.66 -1.83 -29.16
N GLY A 402 -25.83 -0.79 -29.18
CA GLY A 402 -25.88 0.27 -30.18
C GLY A 402 -24.52 0.59 -30.78
N LYS A 403 -24.38 1.85 -31.21
CA LYS A 403 -23.12 2.38 -31.74
C LYS A 403 -22.18 2.66 -30.58
N ASP A 404 -22.38 3.76 -29.87
CA ASP A 404 -21.73 4.01 -28.59
C ASP A 404 -22.71 3.64 -27.47
N ASP A 405 -22.24 2.93 -26.47
CA ASP A 405 -23.05 2.51 -25.32
C ASP A 405 -22.41 2.95 -24.00
N ILE A 406 -23.24 3.09 -22.97
CA ILE A 406 -22.78 3.35 -21.61
C ILE A 406 -22.61 2.03 -20.85
N TYR A 407 -21.47 1.92 -20.19
CA TYR A 407 -21.10 0.81 -19.33
C TYR A 407 -20.86 1.31 -17.91
N TRP A 408 -21.16 0.47 -16.91
CA TRP A 408 -20.60 0.67 -15.57
C TRP A 408 -19.31 -0.12 -15.44
N TYR A 409 -18.40 0.38 -14.61
CA TYR A 409 -17.21 -0.34 -14.19
C TYR A 409 -17.10 -0.42 -12.67
N LYS A 410 -16.48 -1.50 -12.20
CA LYS A 410 -16.01 -1.64 -10.82
C LYS A 410 -14.51 -1.91 -10.85
N TYR A 411 -13.75 -0.98 -10.28
CA TYR A 411 -12.33 -1.13 -10.05
C TYR A 411 -12.08 -2.14 -8.92
N THR A 412 -11.24 -3.12 -9.20
CA THR A 412 -10.71 -4.11 -8.26
C THR A 412 -9.20 -3.95 -8.31
N ASP A 413 -8.61 -3.39 -7.26
CA ASP A 413 -7.17 -3.17 -7.21
C ASP A 413 -6.44 -4.52 -7.24
N LYS A 414 -5.84 -4.83 -8.40
CA LYS A 414 -5.04 -6.03 -8.60
C LYS A 414 -3.54 -5.74 -8.60
N ALA A 415 -3.10 -4.60 -8.07
CA ALA A 415 -1.68 -4.20 -8.10
C ALA A 415 -0.77 -4.98 -7.13
N LEU A 416 -1.29 -5.99 -6.41
CA LEU A 416 -0.48 -6.75 -5.45
C LEU A 416 0.62 -7.55 -6.16
N ILE A 417 1.87 -7.26 -5.80
CA ILE A 417 3.06 -8.04 -6.16
C ILE A 417 3.50 -8.83 -4.92
N ILE A 418 3.65 -10.14 -5.08
CA ILE A 418 4.14 -11.06 -4.07
C ILE A 418 5.48 -11.59 -4.54
N SER A 419 6.58 -11.16 -3.92
CA SER A 419 7.93 -11.57 -4.32
C SER A 419 8.81 -11.91 -3.13
N GLY A 420 9.84 -12.70 -3.36
CA GLY A 420 10.86 -12.98 -2.36
C GLY A 420 11.99 -13.82 -2.91
N THR A 421 13.01 -14.06 -2.08
CA THR A 421 14.18 -14.87 -2.42
C THR A 421 14.29 -16.04 -1.46
N VAL A 422 14.38 -17.26 -1.99
CA VAL A 422 14.53 -18.48 -1.20
C VAL A 422 16.00 -18.83 -1.03
N TYR A 423 16.46 -18.95 0.22
CA TYR A 423 17.81 -19.38 0.58
C TYR A 423 17.79 -20.69 1.37
N LEU A 424 18.78 -21.54 1.11
CA LEU A 424 19.05 -22.82 1.77
C LEU A 424 19.89 -22.65 3.05
N THR A 425 20.46 -21.46 3.28
CA THR A 425 21.27 -21.12 4.46
C THR A 425 20.83 -19.80 5.08
N GLU A 426 21.00 -19.69 6.40
CA GLU A 426 20.54 -18.55 7.22
C GLU A 426 21.22 -17.23 6.86
N ASN A 427 22.45 -17.29 6.34
CA ASN A 427 23.26 -16.13 5.99
C ASN A 427 22.95 -15.54 4.61
N GLY A 428 21.97 -16.08 3.87
CA GLY A 428 21.59 -15.57 2.54
C GLY A 428 22.61 -15.82 1.42
N ASN A 429 23.60 -16.69 1.63
CA ASN A 429 24.66 -16.95 0.65
C ASN A 429 24.37 -18.13 -0.27
N ASP A 430 23.37 -18.97 0.03
CA ASP A 430 23.05 -20.18 -0.74
C ASP A 430 21.61 -20.12 -1.27
N PRO A 431 21.35 -19.51 -2.44
CA PRO A 431 20.00 -19.39 -2.99
C PRO A 431 19.49 -20.73 -3.54
N ALA A 432 18.21 -21.04 -3.31
CA ALA A 432 17.55 -22.22 -3.85
C ALA A 432 17.16 -22.00 -5.31
N LYS A 433 17.82 -22.67 -6.25
CA LYS A 433 17.78 -22.34 -7.69
C LYS A 433 16.79 -23.22 -8.43
N GLY A 434 15.93 -22.62 -9.25
CA GLY A 434 15.03 -23.35 -10.13
C GLY A 434 13.91 -24.14 -9.44
N ILE A 435 13.73 -23.96 -8.14
CA ILE A 435 12.71 -24.65 -7.35
C ILE A 435 11.32 -24.09 -7.66
N LYS A 436 10.29 -24.92 -7.56
CA LYS A 436 8.91 -24.48 -7.81
C LYS A 436 8.31 -23.84 -6.55
N VAL A 437 7.79 -22.62 -6.71
CA VAL A 437 7.01 -21.89 -5.71
C VAL A 437 5.57 -21.79 -6.22
N ILE A 438 4.61 -22.18 -5.39
CA ILE A 438 3.17 -22.20 -5.72
C ILE A 438 2.49 -21.12 -4.88
N LEU A 439 1.72 -20.24 -5.51
CA LEU A 439 0.82 -19.32 -4.82
C LEU A 439 -0.55 -19.99 -4.63
N ALA A 440 -1.10 -19.91 -3.42
CA ALA A 440 -2.43 -20.40 -3.08
C ALA A 440 -3.19 -19.39 -2.20
N GLU A 441 -4.52 -19.48 -2.17
CA GLU A 441 -5.33 -18.85 -1.11
C GLU A 441 -5.14 -19.63 0.21
N THR A 442 -5.47 -19.01 1.35
CA THR A 442 -5.31 -19.63 2.69
C THR A 442 -6.14 -20.90 2.89
N ASN A 443 -7.18 -21.12 2.08
CA ASN A 443 -7.98 -22.36 2.02
C ASN A 443 -7.30 -23.50 1.24
N GLY A 444 -6.09 -23.29 0.71
CA GLY A 444 -5.33 -24.27 -0.07
C GLY A 444 -5.61 -24.29 -1.57
N LYS A 445 -6.52 -23.44 -2.07
CA LYS A 445 -6.80 -23.31 -3.51
C LYS A 445 -5.59 -22.72 -4.23
N ARG A 446 -5.00 -23.49 -5.15
CA ARG A 446 -3.88 -23.04 -5.98
C ARG A 446 -4.31 -21.92 -6.92
N ILE A 447 -3.49 -20.88 -7.00
CA ILE A 447 -3.71 -19.68 -7.82
C ILE A 447 -2.70 -19.63 -8.97
N ASP A 448 -1.41 -19.76 -8.67
CA ASP A 448 -0.34 -19.67 -9.66
C ASP A 448 0.93 -20.44 -9.23
N SER A 449 1.92 -20.59 -10.09
CA SER A 449 3.24 -21.11 -9.73
C SER A 449 4.37 -20.55 -10.60
N VAL A 450 5.53 -20.30 -9.99
CA VAL A 450 6.75 -19.83 -10.66
C VAL A 450 7.96 -20.67 -10.24
N LYS A 451 9.05 -20.58 -10.99
CA LYS A 451 10.35 -21.14 -10.58
C LYS A 451 11.26 -20.03 -10.09
N THR A 452 12.05 -20.31 -9.05
CA THR A 452 13.06 -19.36 -8.60
C THR A 452 14.17 -19.19 -9.64
N THR A 453 14.74 -17.98 -9.68
CA THR A 453 15.91 -17.67 -10.51
C THR A 453 17.19 -18.33 -9.96
N THR A 454 18.32 -18.15 -10.64
CA THR A 454 19.65 -18.55 -10.15
C THR A 454 20.08 -17.86 -8.85
N LYS A 455 19.41 -16.76 -8.49
CA LYS A 455 19.58 -16.04 -7.22
C LYS A 455 18.52 -16.40 -6.19
N GLY A 456 17.66 -17.39 -6.44
CA GLY A 456 16.60 -17.82 -5.51
C GLY A 456 15.36 -16.95 -5.54
N PHE A 457 15.35 -15.87 -6.33
CA PHE A 457 14.23 -14.93 -6.41
C PHE A 457 13.02 -15.51 -7.15
N PHE A 458 11.82 -15.27 -6.63
CA PHE A 458 10.53 -15.50 -7.27
C PHE A 458 9.65 -14.26 -7.17
N GLU A 459 8.70 -14.14 -8.10
CA GLU A 459 7.77 -13.03 -8.14
C GLU A 459 6.46 -13.50 -8.76
N PHE A 460 5.37 -13.27 -8.04
CA PHE A 460 4.02 -13.32 -8.53
C PHE A 460 3.52 -11.88 -8.62
N LYS A 461 2.77 -11.57 -9.67
CA LYS A 461 2.14 -10.26 -9.83
C LYS A 461 0.64 -10.45 -9.95
N ASN A 462 -0.10 -9.38 -9.71
CA ASN A 462 -1.45 -9.18 -10.21
C ASN A 462 -2.58 -9.81 -9.37
N PHE A 463 -2.46 -9.69 -8.04
CA PHE A 463 -3.41 -10.30 -7.11
C PHE A 463 -4.29 -9.28 -6.43
N ASP A 464 -5.41 -9.77 -5.90
CA ASP A 464 -6.41 -8.98 -5.20
C ASP A 464 -5.87 -8.57 -3.84
N ALA A 465 -5.72 -7.27 -3.61
CA ALA A 465 -5.23 -6.68 -2.36
C ALA A 465 -5.99 -7.17 -1.11
N ASP A 466 -7.29 -7.44 -1.27
CA ASP A 466 -8.19 -7.77 -0.17
C ASP A 466 -8.14 -9.26 0.22
N LYS A 467 -7.37 -10.06 -0.51
CA LYS A 467 -7.26 -11.51 -0.29
C LYS A 467 -5.96 -11.90 0.41
N LYS A 468 -6.05 -12.93 1.25
CA LYS A 468 -4.91 -13.54 1.93
C LYS A 468 -4.34 -14.67 1.07
N TYR A 469 -3.04 -14.59 0.80
CA TYR A 469 -2.31 -15.57 0.01
C TYR A 469 -1.25 -16.29 0.83
N MET A 470 -0.85 -17.46 0.32
CA MET A 470 0.28 -18.22 0.79
C MET A 470 1.18 -18.69 -0.34
N ALA A 471 2.50 -18.61 -0.13
CA ALA A 471 3.49 -19.24 -1.00
C ALA A 471 3.88 -20.60 -0.42
N ILE A 472 3.86 -21.63 -1.27
CA ILE A 472 4.17 -23.01 -0.94
C ILE A 472 5.40 -23.41 -1.74
N ILE A 473 6.41 -23.93 -1.07
CA ILE A 473 7.57 -24.50 -1.75
C ILE A 473 7.35 -26.00 -1.95
N ASP A 474 7.64 -26.46 -3.16
CA ASP A 474 7.73 -27.88 -3.47
C ASP A 474 9.00 -28.46 -2.85
N THR A 475 8.86 -29.25 -1.79
CA THR A 475 10.00 -29.70 -0.97
C THR A 475 10.56 -31.04 -1.41
N ASP A 476 10.01 -31.62 -2.48
CA ASP A 476 10.54 -32.83 -3.10
C ASP A 476 11.78 -32.53 -3.97
N ASP A 477 12.18 -31.26 -4.09
CA ASP A 477 13.41 -30.84 -4.75
C ASP A 477 14.66 -31.28 -3.94
N PRO A 478 15.64 -31.97 -4.56
CA PRO A 478 16.83 -32.49 -3.88
C PRO A 478 17.63 -31.45 -3.09
N GLN A 479 17.55 -30.16 -3.45
CA GLN A 479 18.24 -29.06 -2.75
C GLN A 479 17.82 -28.91 -1.27
N PHE A 480 16.66 -29.44 -0.90
CA PHE A 480 16.16 -29.43 0.48
C PHE A 480 16.54 -30.70 1.28
N THR A 481 17.20 -31.67 0.66
CA THR A 481 17.62 -32.91 1.34
C THR A 481 18.58 -32.59 2.48
N GLY A 482 18.25 -33.02 3.71
CA GLY A 482 19.06 -32.76 4.90
C GLY A 482 18.97 -31.33 5.46
N LYS A 483 18.07 -30.49 4.95
CA LYS A 483 17.82 -29.13 5.47
C LYS A 483 16.63 -29.14 6.44
N ALA A 484 16.84 -28.62 7.66
CA ALA A 484 15.79 -28.50 8.68
C ALA A 484 14.87 -27.27 8.45
N ARG A 485 15.42 -26.22 7.83
CA ARG A 485 14.75 -24.93 7.56
C ARG A 485 15.26 -24.36 6.25
N TYR A 486 14.50 -23.43 5.68
CA TYR A 486 14.98 -22.51 4.65
C TYR A 486 14.46 -21.10 4.94
N PHE A 487 14.99 -20.12 4.21
CA PHE A 487 14.88 -18.71 4.55
C PHE A 487 14.26 -17.96 3.39
N LEU A 488 13.23 -17.18 3.67
CA LEU A 488 12.64 -16.26 2.69
C LEU A 488 13.15 -14.85 2.99
N ALA A 489 13.84 -14.26 2.03
CA ALA A 489 14.25 -12.88 2.07
C ALA A 489 13.40 -12.00 1.16
N ASP A 490 13.37 -10.71 1.43
CA ASP A 490 12.77 -9.74 0.51
C ASP A 490 13.69 -9.42 -0.68
N LYS A 491 13.27 -8.46 -1.51
CA LYS A 491 14.03 -7.96 -2.66
C LYS A 491 15.41 -7.36 -2.32
N ASN A 492 15.64 -7.00 -1.05
CA ASN A 492 16.89 -6.41 -0.56
C ASN A 492 17.79 -7.45 0.13
N ASN A 493 17.43 -8.74 0.07
CA ASN A 493 18.10 -9.85 0.76
C ASN A 493 18.05 -9.76 2.29
N VAL A 494 17.09 -9.03 2.86
CA VAL A 494 16.79 -9.08 4.29
C VAL A 494 15.99 -10.34 4.53
N VAL A 495 16.46 -11.24 5.39
CA VAL A 495 15.73 -12.47 5.74
C VAL A 495 14.50 -12.07 6.54
N GLN A 496 13.32 -12.33 5.98
CA GLN A 496 12.04 -11.93 6.55
C GLN A 496 11.34 -13.09 7.27
N ARG A 497 11.53 -14.35 6.83
CA ARG A 497 10.87 -15.53 7.42
C ARG A 497 11.77 -16.76 7.45
N ILE A 498 11.58 -17.56 8.49
CA ILE A 498 12.23 -18.86 8.71
C ILE A 498 11.12 -19.91 8.75
N THR A 499 11.27 -21.01 8.03
CA THR A 499 10.26 -22.09 8.05
C THR A 499 10.54 -23.13 9.12
N ASN A 500 9.49 -23.64 9.75
CA ASN A 500 9.52 -24.87 10.54
C ASN A 500 8.88 -26.02 9.74
N LYS A 501 9.48 -27.20 9.78
CA LYS A 501 8.98 -28.39 9.08
C LYS A 501 7.69 -28.89 9.74
N GLN A 502 6.54 -28.57 9.17
CA GLN A 502 5.28 -29.27 9.48
C GLN A 502 5.14 -30.51 8.58
N GLY A 503 4.54 -31.57 9.10
CA GLY A 503 4.41 -32.87 8.43
C GLY A 503 3.89 -32.81 6.99
N ASN A 504 4.22 -33.85 6.21
CA ASN A 504 3.91 -34.04 4.78
C ASN A 504 4.68 -33.18 3.75
N ASN A 505 5.94 -32.82 4.00
CA ASN A 505 6.83 -32.26 2.96
C ASN A 505 6.25 -31.02 2.25
N LYS A 506 5.59 -30.11 2.97
CA LYS A 506 5.10 -28.84 2.41
C LYS A 506 5.33 -27.72 3.40
N PHE A 507 6.11 -26.73 2.98
CA PHE A 507 6.31 -25.52 3.76
C PHE A 507 5.44 -24.39 3.21
N VAL A 508 4.73 -23.71 4.11
CA VAL A 508 3.67 -22.75 3.77
C VAL A 508 3.93 -21.40 4.44
N PHE A 509 3.97 -20.33 3.64
CA PHE A 509 4.01 -18.97 4.14
C PHE A 509 2.61 -18.37 4.18
N LYS A 510 1.93 -18.33 5.33
CA LYS A 510 0.61 -17.67 5.43
C LYS A 510 0.74 -16.14 5.44
N ASN A 511 -0.18 -15.43 4.78
CA ASN A 511 -0.30 -13.96 4.75
C ASN A 511 0.94 -13.22 4.23
N LEU A 512 1.15 -13.24 2.92
CA LEU A 512 2.11 -12.33 2.24
C LEU A 512 1.44 -10.94 2.11
N PRO A 513 2.07 -9.83 2.55
CA PRO A 513 1.45 -8.50 2.62
C PRO A 513 1.49 -7.70 1.32
N PHE A 514 0.75 -6.58 1.38
CA PHE A 514 0.43 -5.61 0.33
C PHE A 514 1.41 -4.43 0.17
N ASP A 515 2.57 -4.34 0.86
CA ASP A 515 3.49 -3.20 0.69
C ASP A 515 5.00 -3.53 0.87
N PRO A 516 5.93 -2.94 0.08
CA PRO A 516 7.30 -3.41 -0.17
C PRO A 516 8.37 -3.29 0.93
N ASN A 517 8.03 -2.98 2.19
CA ASN A 517 9.02 -2.76 3.26
C ASN A 517 8.85 -3.62 4.52
N SER A 518 7.93 -4.59 4.55
CA SER A 518 7.86 -5.56 5.65
C SER A 518 6.95 -6.73 5.29
N LEU A 519 7.37 -7.97 5.58
CA LEU A 519 6.45 -9.10 5.81
C LEU A 519 5.93 -9.00 7.26
N PRO A 520 4.64 -8.71 7.55
CA PRO A 520 4.07 -8.90 8.89
C PRO A 520 3.74 -10.38 9.14
N ASP A 521 3.30 -10.67 10.37
CA ASP A 521 4.15 -11.33 11.36
C ASP A 521 4.22 -12.86 11.39
N LEU A 522 5.26 -13.29 12.11
CA LEU A 522 5.59 -14.64 12.59
C LEU A 522 4.67 -15.13 13.73
N GLN A 523 3.76 -14.30 14.24
CA GLN A 523 2.86 -14.69 15.33
C GLN A 523 1.61 -15.39 14.82
N THR A 524 1.42 -16.60 15.32
CA THR A 524 0.11 -17.26 15.38
C THR A 524 -0.50 -16.99 16.74
N ASP A 525 -1.84 -17.04 16.85
CA ASP A 525 -2.56 -16.89 18.13
C ASP A 525 -2.16 -17.97 19.18
N ASP A 526 -1.29 -18.92 18.82
CA ASP A 526 -0.84 -20.07 19.61
C ASP A 526 0.61 -19.97 20.13
N ASP A 527 1.31 -18.84 19.90
CA ASP A 527 2.70 -18.65 20.33
C ASP A 527 2.83 -18.20 21.80
N LEU A 528 3.74 -18.83 22.54
CA LEU A 528 3.99 -18.59 23.98
C LEU A 528 5.25 -17.74 24.20
N THR A 529 5.27 -17.03 25.33
CA THR A 529 6.48 -16.41 25.85
C THR A 529 6.81 -16.97 27.22
N LEU A 530 7.80 -17.86 27.27
CA LEU A 530 8.21 -18.52 28.50
C LEU A 530 9.28 -17.69 29.20
N ALA A 531 8.98 -17.21 30.42
CA ALA A 531 9.92 -16.40 31.18
C ALA A 531 10.00 -16.80 32.66
N GLY A 532 11.15 -16.52 33.26
CA GLY A 532 11.41 -16.90 34.65
C GLY A 532 12.80 -16.50 35.13
N ASN A 533 13.19 -17.03 36.29
CA ASN A 533 14.53 -16.84 36.84
C ASN A 533 15.21 -18.17 37.17
N LEU A 534 16.52 -18.20 36.96
CA LEU A 534 17.40 -19.30 37.32
C LEU A 534 18.28 -18.90 38.52
N LEU A 535 18.10 -19.58 39.63
CA LEU A 535 18.75 -19.28 40.92
C LEU A 535 19.49 -20.51 41.45
N TYR A 536 20.45 -20.32 42.36
CA TYR A 536 21.15 -21.40 43.05
C TYR A 536 21.29 -21.14 44.56
N GLY A 537 21.37 -22.20 45.35
CA GLY A 537 21.44 -22.15 46.81
C GLY A 537 20.08 -21.90 47.47
N GLU A 538 20.04 -21.95 48.81
CA GLU A 538 18.77 -22.00 49.55
C GLU A 538 18.44 -20.75 50.37
N SER A 539 19.41 -19.96 50.85
CA SER A 539 19.10 -18.87 51.81
C SER A 539 20.27 -17.90 52.12
N PRO A 540 20.48 -16.80 51.36
CA PRO A 540 19.66 -16.36 50.23
C PRO A 540 19.98 -17.20 48.99
N SER A 541 18.98 -17.38 48.13
CA SER A 541 19.23 -17.88 46.79
C SER A 541 19.96 -16.81 45.97
N LYS A 542 20.87 -17.23 45.11
CA LYS A 542 21.72 -16.35 44.30
C LYS A 542 21.38 -16.51 42.82
N PRO A 543 21.40 -15.43 42.02
CA PRO A 543 21.11 -15.52 40.60
C PRO A 543 22.24 -16.22 39.84
N ILE A 544 21.86 -17.08 38.89
CA ILE A 544 22.76 -17.59 37.85
C ILE A 544 22.75 -16.57 36.71
N LYS A 545 23.67 -15.59 36.80
CA LYS A 545 23.73 -14.43 35.91
C LYS A 545 24.74 -14.59 34.78
N ASN A 546 24.52 -13.87 33.68
CA ASN A 546 25.42 -13.82 32.52
C ASN A 546 25.72 -15.21 31.94
N THR A 547 24.74 -16.11 31.98
CA THR A 547 24.87 -17.50 31.53
C THR A 547 24.00 -17.73 30.31
N LYS A 548 24.55 -18.41 29.30
CA LYS A 548 23.77 -18.80 28.12
C LYS A 548 22.79 -19.93 28.42
N LEU A 549 21.53 -19.70 28.09
CA LEU A 549 20.49 -20.71 28.05
C LEU A 549 20.15 -21.03 26.60
N LYS A 550 19.98 -22.33 26.30
CA LYS A 550 19.56 -22.81 24.98
C LYS A 550 18.23 -23.51 25.08
N LEU A 551 17.28 -23.10 24.25
CA LEU A 551 16.02 -23.79 24.05
C LEU A 551 16.12 -24.70 22.82
N THR A 552 15.95 -26.00 23.00
CA THR A 552 15.97 -26.97 21.89
C THR A 552 14.66 -27.75 21.78
N ASN A 553 14.22 -28.10 20.58
CA ASN A 553 13.06 -28.99 20.38
C ASN A 553 13.46 -30.49 20.46
N ASP A 554 12.48 -31.38 20.36
CA ASP A 554 12.73 -32.85 20.35
C ASP A 554 13.57 -33.33 19.15
N ALA A 555 13.65 -32.55 18.06
CA ALA A 555 14.51 -32.86 16.92
C ALA A 555 15.99 -32.50 17.16
N GLY A 556 16.29 -31.82 18.28
CA GLY A 556 17.64 -31.35 18.62
C GLY A 556 17.99 -29.99 18.01
N ASP A 557 17.04 -29.30 17.36
CA ASP A 557 17.26 -27.96 16.83
C ASP A 557 17.33 -26.95 17.97
N VAL A 558 18.32 -26.06 17.94
CA VAL A 558 18.36 -24.88 18.80
C VAL A 558 17.38 -23.84 18.25
N LEU A 559 16.33 -23.55 19.01
CA LEU A 559 15.30 -22.57 18.65
C LEU A 559 15.74 -21.16 19.00
N GLU A 560 16.26 -20.98 20.20
CA GLU A 560 16.69 -19.69 20.73
C GLU A 560 17.85 -19.89 21.72
N GLU A 561 18.78 -18.94 21.75
CA GLU A 561 19.83 -18.83 22.75
C GLU A 561 19.76 -17.44 23.37
N ILE A 562 19.68 -17.36 24.70
CA ILE A 562 19.62 -16.10 25.44
C ILE A 562 20.66 -16.09 26.55
N THR A 563 20.97 -14.92 27.09
CA THR A 563 21.83 -14.78 28.28
C THR A 563 21.01 -14.30 29.46
N THR A 564 21.16 -14.94 30.63
CA THR A 564 20.48 -14.49 31.85
C THR A 564 21.00 -13.15 32.34
N ASN A 565 20.12 -12.28 32.86
CA ASN A 565 20.52 -10.99 33.41
C ASN A 565 21.14 -11.11 34.82
N GLU A 566 21.43 -9.96 35.46
CA GLU A 566 22.03 -9.90 36.81
C GLU A 566 21.19 -10.56 37.92
N PHE A 567 19.89 -10.76 37.69
CA PHE A 567 18.97 -11.48 38.58
C PHE A 567 18.66 -12.90 38.11
N GLY A 568 19.43 -13.43 37.16
CA GLY A 568 19.23 -14.76 36.59
C GLY A 568 17.96 -14.87 35.75
N ALA A 569 17.37 -13.74 35.37
CA ALA A 569 16.12 -13.70 34.62
C ALA A 569 16.35 -14.02 33.14
N PHE A 570 15.38 -14.66 32.52
CA PHE A 570 15.36 -14.99 31.10
C PHE A 570 13.96 -14.93 30.53
N ALA A 571 13.86 -14.75 29.21
CA ALA A 571 12.63 -14.97 28.46
C ALA A 571 12.95 -15.60 27.11
N PHE A 572 12.14 -16.57 26.69
CA PHE A 572 12.11 -17.11 25.34
C PHE A 572 10.77 -16.71 24.71
N ARG A 573 10.79 -16.17 23.49
CA ARG A 573 9.58 -15.60 22.84
C ARG A 573 9.23 -16.35 21.57
N ASN A 574 7.96 -16.25 21.17
CA ASN A 574 7.42 -16.84 19.94
C ASN A 574 7.66 -18.36 19.86
N ILE A 575 7.42 -19.05 20.99
CA ILE A 575 7.59 -20.50 21.08
C ILE A 575 6.25 -21.19 20.75
N PRO A 576 6.20 -22.14 19.82
CA PRO A 576 4.98 -22.88 19.53
C PRO A 576 4.43 -23.61 20.78
N SER A 577 3.15 -23.46 21.11
CA SER A 577 2.57 -24.13 22.28
C SER A 577 2.41 -25.66 22.15
N ASP A 578 2.60 -26.22 20.95
CA ASP A 578 2.28 -27.61 20.61
C ASP A 578 3.48 -28.58 20.60
N GLN A 579 4.69 -28.12 20.95
CA GLN A 579 5.90 -28.96 20.94
C GLN A 579 6.51 -29.19 22.34
N ASN A 580 7.43 -30.15 22.41
CA ASN A 580 8.27 -30.39 23.58
C ASN A 580 9.57 -29.60 23.46
N TYR A 581 10.04 -29.08 24.59
CA TYR A 581 11.24 -28.28 24.64
C TYR A 581 12.21 -28.75 25.72
N LEU A 582 13.49 -28.47 25.50
CA LEU A 582 14.56 -28.67 26.45
C LEU A 582 15.30 -27.34 26.63
N ILE A 583 15.24 -26.79 27.85
CA ILE A 583 16.08 -25.67 28.26
C ILE A 583 17.37 -26.26 28.84
N SER A 584 18.51 -25.89 28.27
CA SER A 584 19.82 -26.40 28.67
C SER A 584 20.83 -25.29 28.88
N ILE A 585 21.87 -25.59 29.67
CA ILE A 585 22.95 -24.67 30.01
C ILE A 585 24.27 -25.28 29.50
N GLU A 586 25.14 -24.47 28.89
CA GLU A 586 26.48 -24.92 28.52
C GLU A 586 27.44 -24.88 29.72
N GLU A 587 28.19 -25.98 29.92
CA GLU A 587 29.03 -26.23 31.11
C GLU A 587 30.17 -25.23 31.33
N THR A 588 30.62 -24.53 30.28
CA THR A 588 31.73 -23.57 30.39
C THR A 588 31.35 -22.30 31.15
N ASP A 589 30.06 -22.05 31.32
CA ASP A 589 29.55 -20.73 31.73
C ASP A 589 29.16 -20.68 33.22
N ILE A 590 29.21 -21.81 33.94
CA ILE A 590 28.82 -21.88 35.35
C ILE A 590 29.86 -22.66 36.18
N ASN A 591 30.57 -21.96 37.06
CA ASN A 591 31.41 -22.58 38.08
C ASN A 591 30.65 -22.71 39.42
N LEU A 592 29.79 -23.74 39.54
CA LEU A 592 29.07 -24.06 40.78
C LEU A 592 29.66 -25.29 41.46
N PRO A 593 29.73 -25.32 42.81
CA PRO A 593 30.15 -26.52 43.54
C PRO A 593 29.27 -27.73 43.22
N ASN A 594 29.82 -28.93 43.32
CA ASN A 594 29.06 -30.18 43.22
C ASN A 594 27.94 -30.23 44.29
N ASN A 595 26.81 -30.84 43.93
CA ASN A 595 25.61 -30.97 44.77
C ASN A 595 24.97 -29.63 45.18
N THR A 596 25.15 -28.58 44.38
CA THR A 596 24.47 -27.29 44.55
C THR A 596 23.04 -27.39 44.02
N LYS A 597 22.07 -26.97 44.84
CA LYS A 597 20.66 -26.84 44.44
C LYS A 597 20.50 -25.67 43.47
N VAL A 598 19.88 -25.92 42.33
CA VAL A 598 19.50 -24.92 41.34
C VAL A 598 18.00 -24.96 41.16
N ILE A 599 17.40 -23.78 41.03
CA ILE A 599 15.97 -23.53 41.17
C ILE A 599 15.50 -22.75 39.94
N LEU A 600 14.49 -23.27 39.26
CA LEU A 600 13.75 -22.57 38.22
C LEU A 600 12.47 -22.00 38.83
N THR A 601 12.25 -20.70 38.61
CA THR A 601 11.08 -19.97 39.08
C THR A 601 10.37 -19.27 37.93
N ASN A 602 9.08 -18.97 38.08
CA ASN A 602 8.38 -18.05 37.19
C ASN A 602 8.65 -16.58 37.54
N LYS A 603 8.04 -15.62 36.81
CA LYS A 603 8.19 -14.18 37.06
C LYS A 603 7.86 -13.75 38.50
N SER A 604 6.93 -14.41 39.19
CA SER A 604 6.55 -14.05 40.57
C SER A 604 7.47 -14.67 41.64
N GLY A 605 8.50 -15.43 41.24
CA GLY A 605 9.42 -16.11 42.15
C GLY A 605 8.88 -17.43 42.71
N LYS A 606 7.73 -17.93 42.22
CA LYS A 606 7.22 -19.25 42.58
C LYS A 606 8.16 -20.32 42.05
N GLU A 607 8.63 -21.20 42.93
CA GLU A 607 9.48 -22.33 42.55
C GLU A 607 8.68 -23.34 41.73
N LEU A 608 9.11 -23.56 40.49
CA LEU A 608 8.48 -24.51 39.57
C LEU A 608 9.21 -25.84 39.55
N LYS A 609 10.55 -25.81 39.62
CA LYS A 609 11.38 -27.01 39.59
C LYS A 609 12.73 -26.79 40.24
N THR A 610 13.28 -27.86 40.81
CA THR A 610 14.58 -27.89 41.47
C THR A 610 15.40 -29.06 40.96
N PHE A 611 16.71 -28.88 40.87
CA PHE A 611 17.68 -29.92 40.54
C PHE A 611 19.01 -29.68 41.28
N TYR A 612 19.86 -30.70 41.34
CA TYR A 612 21.17 -30.63 42.00
C TYR A 612 22.28 -30.81 40.96
N THR A 613 23.39 -30.08 41.11
CA THR A 613 24.56 -30.24 40.22
C THR A 613 25.22 -31.61 40.44
N GLY A 614 25.25 -32.46 39.41
CA GLY A 614 26.06 -33.68 39.34
C GLY A 614 27.33 -33.46 38.50
N SER A 615 28.15 -34.50 38.30
CA SER A 615 29.41 -34.46 37.51
C SER A 615 29.24 -34.25 35.99
N GLY A 616 28.30 -33.40 35.58
CA GLY A 616 28.05 -33.00 34.19
C GLY A 616 26.69 -32.34 33.94
N LYS A 617 26.58 -31.68 32.78
CA LYS A 617 25.50 -30.90 32.12
C LYS A 617 24.13 -30.89 32.81
N PHE A 618 23.59 -29.68 33.05
CA PHE A 618 22.19 -29.51 33.42
C PHE A 618 21.26 -29.39 32.20
N LYS A 619 20.14 -30.13 32.23
CA LYS A 619 19.09 -30.13 31.21
C LYS A 619 17.71 -30.13 31.88
N PHE A 620 16.90 -29.11 31.59
CA PHE A 620 15.50 -29.05 31.99
C PHE A 620 14.61 -29.38 30.79
N LYS A 621 13.90 -30.53 30.84
CA LYS A 621 12.92 -30.89 29.82
C LYS A 621 11.52 -30.40 30.23
N VAL A 622 10.89 -29.64 29.33
CA VAL A 622 9.49 -29.23 29.35
C VAL A 622 8.74 -30.15 28.39
N LEU A 623 7.91 -31.04 28.91
CA LEU A 623 7.09 -31.95 28.10
C LEU A 623 5.73 -31.32 27.80
N SER A 624 5.06 -31.78 26.76
CA SER A 624 3.68 -31.40 26.43
C SER A 624 2.68 -31.84 27.51
N ALA A 625 3.05 -32.78 28.37
CA ALA A 625 2.31 -33.10 29.60
C ALA A 625 2.47 -32.02 30.70
N ASP A 626 3.53 -31.20 30.64
CA ASP A 626 3.82 -30.11 31.58
C ASP A 626 3.13 -28.78 31.16
N LYS A 627 2.04 -28.84 30.38
CA LYS A 627 1.27 -27.65 29.96
C LYS A 627 0.87 -26.74 31.13
N GLY A 628 0.61 -27.31 32.30
CA GLY A 628 0.35 -26.53 33.52
C GLY A 628 1.54 -25.68 33.96
N LEU A 629 2.77 -26.20 33.81
CA LEU A 629 4.00 -25.47 34.11
C LEU A 629 4.29 -24.39 33.07
N MET A 630 4.03 -24.66 31.78
CA MET A 630 4.16 -23.65 30.72
C MET A 630 3.23 -22.46 30.97
N LYS A 631 1.98 -22.71 31.36
CA LYS A 631 1.02 -21.65 31.71
C LYS A 631 1.48 -20.78 32.89
N GLU A 632 2.26 -21.34 33.81
CA GLU A 632 2.79 -20.61 34.97
C GLU A 632 4.03 -19.75 34.63
N MET A 633 4.67 -20.01 33.49
CA MET A 633 5.82 -19.27 32.96
C MET A 633 5.45 -18.30 31.83
N ASP A 634 4.26 -18.47 31.25
CA ASP A 634 3.78 -17.64 30.17
C ASP A 634 3.57 -16.20 30.65
N VAL A 635 4.15 -15.24 29.94
CA VAL A 635 4.08 -13.82 30.30
C VAL A 635 3.76 -12.95 29.09
N GLU A 636 2.97 -11.92 29.32
CA GLU A 636 2.71 -10.88 28.31
C GLU A 636 3.95 -9.99 28.09
N ASP A 637 4.10 -9.40 26.91
CA ASP A 637 5.25 -8.56 26.55
C ASP A 637 5.44 -7.33 27.44
N VAL A 638 4.37 -6.80 28.05
CA VAL A 638 4.44 -5.70 29.03
C VAL A 638 5.28 -6.07 30.26
N ASN A 639 5.44 -7.37 30.50
CA ASN A 639 6.22 -7.93 31.58
C ASN A 639 7.68 -8.19 31.21
N LEU A 640 8.11 -7.78 30.02
CA LEU A 640 9.45 -8.01 29.48
C LEU A 640 10.21 -6.71 29.30
N SER A 641 11.52 -6.82 29.50
CA SER A 641 12.49 -5.81 29.10
C SER A 641 13.36 -6.40 27.99
N MET A 642 13.95 -5.53 27.19
CA MET A 642 14.69 -5.88 25.99
C MET A 642 15.98 -5.06 25.93
N ASP A 643 17.09 -5.74 25.69
CA ASP A 643 18.34 -5.12 25.23
C ASP A 643 18.38 -5.21 23.71
N VAL A 644 18.52 -4.08 23.02
CA VAL A 644 18.63 -4.02 21.56
C VAL A 644 20.06 -3.73 21.16
N PHE A 645 20.70 -4.69 20.50
CA PHE A 645 22.07 -4.54 20.02
C PHE A 645 22.22 -5.03 18.58
N GLY A 646 23.26 -4.52 17.94
CA GLY A 646 23.54 -4.83 16.56
C GLY A 646 24.80 -4.14 16.08
N TYR A 647 25.00 -4.14 14.77
CA TYR A 647 26.15 -3.59 14.10
C TYR A 647 25.67 -2.65 12.99
N MET A 648 26.29 -1.49 12.90
CA MET A 648 25.98 -0.47 11.90
C MET A 648 27.06 -0.45 10.82
N TYR A 649 26.64 -0.55 9.55
CA TYR A 649 27.52 -0.50 8.39
C TYR A 649 27.09 0.56 7.37
N ASP A 650 28.04 1.07 6.57
CA ASP A 650 27.81 2.04 5.50
C ASP A 650 27.33 1.40 4.19
N GLN A 651 27.14 2.22 3.14
CA GLN A 651 26.77 1.75 1.78
C GLN A 651 27.71 0.71 1.16
N ASN A 652 28.93 0.56 1.68
CA ASN A 652 29.94 -0.38 1.22
C ASN A 652 30.11 -1.57 2.19
N LYS A 653 29.23 -1.71 3.18
CA LYS A 653 29.29 -2.69 4.28
C LYS A 653 30.53 -2.55 5.17
N LYS A 654 31.10 -1.34 5.27
CA LYS A 654 32.17 -1.04 6.24
C LYS A 654 31.56 -0.62 7.58
N PRO A 655 32.11 -1.06 8.73
CA PRO A 655 31.60 -0.68 10.04
C PRO A 655 31.63 0.83 10.24
N ILE A 656 30.57 1.39 10.84
CA ILE A 656 30.48 2.80 11.22
C ILE A 656 30.82 2.94 12.70
N ALA A 657 32.04 3.40 12.99
CA ALA A 657 32.51 3.63 14.36
C ALA A 657 32.25 5.07 14.83
N SER A 658 32.08 5.25 16.14
CA SER A 658 31.93 6.55 16.80
C SER A 658 30.73 7.40 16.36
N ALA A 659 29.73 6.81 15.70
CA ALA A 659 28.49 7.49 15.35
C ALA A 659 27.54 7.52 16.55
N LYS A 660 26.90 8.67 16.77
CA LYS A 660 25.85 8.83 17.78
C LYS A 660 24.53 8.25 17.30
N PHE A 661 23.95 7.40 18.13
CA PHE A 661 22.71 6.72 17.82
C PHE A 661 21.72 6.82 18.98
N LYS A 662 20.55 7.37 18.69
CA LYS A 662 19.52 7.66 19.68
C LYS A 662 18.31 6.76 19.50
N ILE A 663 17.64 6.49 20.60
CA ILE A 663 16.36 5.79 20.62
C ILE A 663 15.33 6.57 21.45
N LYS A 664 14.10 6.63 20.96
CA LYS A 664 12.93 7.20 21.65
C LYS A 664 11.71 6.29 21.49
N GLU A 665 10.80 6.35 22.46
CA GLU A 665 9.50 5.71 22.33
C GLU A 665 8.69 6.39 21.21
N GLU A 666 7.98 5.61 20.40
CA GLU A 666 7.17 6.12 19.31
C GLU A 666 6.11 7.11 19.82
N GLY A 667 6.04 8.30 19.23
CA GLY A 667 5.14 9.38 19.66
C GLY A 667 5.69 10.23 20.82
N SER A 668 6.80 9.83 21.46
CA SER A 668 7.47 10.62 22.49
C SER A 668 8.47 11.60 21.88
N LYS A 669 8.56 12.80 22.49
CA LYS A 669 9.63 13.77 22.22
C LYS A 669 10.88 13.54 23.08
N ALA A 670 10.77 12.76 24.15
CA ALA A 670 11.88 12.53 25.07
C ALA A 670 12.79 11.41 24.55
N GLU A 671 14.08 11.69 24.49
CA GLU A 671 15.11 10.69 24.20
C GLU A 671 15.23 9.73 25.39
N LEU A 672 15.22 8.41 25.12
CA LEU A 672 15.40 7.42 26.16
C LEU A 672 16.88 7.18 26.44
N GLN A 673 17.65 6.92 25.37
CA GLN A 673 19.08 6.61 25.43
C GLN A 673 19.80 7.13 24.18
N GLU A 674 21.06 7.52 24.36
CA GLU A 674 22.04 7.76 23.31
C GLU A 674 23.22 6.82 23.52
N VAL A 675 23.66 6.15 22.45
CA VAL A 675 24.83 5.27 22.45
C VAL A 675 25.78 5.70 21.33
N ILE A 676 27.06 5.35 21.49
CA ILE A 676 28.09 5.58 20.50
C ILE A 676 28.51 4.22 19.95
N THR A 677 28.56 4.08 18.62
CA THR A 677 28.99 2.82 18.00
C THR A 677 30.46 2.53 18.29
N ALA A 678 30.77 1.27 18.60
CA ALA A 678 32.15 0.81 18.81
C ALA A 678 32.94 0.74 17.47
N GLU A 679 34.25 0.45 17.52
CA GLU A 679 35.11 0.37 16.33
C GLU A 679 34.60 -0.59 15.25
N ASN A 680 33.99 -1.69 15.67
CA ASN A 680 33.36 -2.67 14.78
C ASN A 680 31.93 -2.31 14.39
N GLY A 681 31.47 -1.10 14.68
CA GLY A 681 30.11 -0.62 14.40
C GLY A 681 29.05 -1.12 15.40
N LYS A 682 29.45 -1.83 16.47
CA LYS A 682 28.50 -2.38 17.45
C LYS A 682 27.81 -1.28 18.25
N PHE A 683 26.49 -1.38 18.41
CA PHE A 683 25.69 -0.57 19.34
C PHE A 683 24.92 -1.48 20.30
N ASN A 684 24.53 -0.95 21.47
CA ASN A 684 23.72 -1.69 22.45
C ASN A 684 22.90 -0.71 23.32
N PHE A 685 21.58 -0.69 23.11
CA PHE A 685 20.60 -0.04 23.97
C PHE A 685 20.07 -1.05 24.98
N LYS A 686 20.00 -0.69 26.25
CA LYS A 686 19.67 -1.65 27.31
C LYS A 686 18.37 -1.33 28.00
N ASN A 687 17.68 -2.33 28.55
CA ASN A 687 16.55 -2.13 29.46
C ASN A 687 15.41 -1.29 28.85
N LEU A 688 15.08 -1.58 27.59
CA LEU A 688 13.90 -1.04 26.92
C LEU A 688 12.67 -1.88 27.30
N LYS A 689 11.48 -1.30 27.34
CA LYS A 689 10.22 -2.04 27.54
C LYS A 689 9.84 -2.87 26.30
N GLY A 690 9.46 -4.13 26.47
CA GLY A 690 9.19 -5.07 25.38
C GLY A 690 7.92 -4.75 24.58
N ASP A 691 6.90 -4.22 25.24
CA ASP A 691 5.58 -3.87 24.67
C ASP A 691 5.57 -2.56 23.88
N LYS A 692 6.63 -1.76 23.97
CA LYS A 692 6.69 -0.43 23.34
C LYS A 692 7.27 -0.47 21.94
N ASN A 693 6.86 0.49 21.13
CA ASN A 693 7.44 0.74 19.82
C ASN A 693 8.50 1.83 19.94
N TYR A 694 9.57 1.69 19.15
CA TYR A 694 10.72 2.57 19.23
C TYR A 694 11.04 3.18 17.87
N LEU A 695 11.54 4.41 17.92
CA LEU A 695 12.12 5.12 16.79
C LEU A 695 13.60 5.36 17.06
N PHE A 696 14.43 4.88 16.15
CA PHE A 696 15.86 5.13 16.14
C PHE A 696 16.18 6.33 15.25
N GLU A 697 17.16 7.13 15.67
CA GLU A 697 17.55 8.36 14.99
C GLU A 697 19.04 8.63 15.16
N THR A 698 19.72 9.03 14.09
CA THR A 698 21.10 9.56 14.15
C THR A 698 21.07 11.08 14.16
N ASP A 699 22.13 11.71 14.69
CA ASP A 699 22.30 13.16 14.62
C ASP A 699 22.61 13.60 13.16
N GLU A 700 21.86 14.58 12.65
CA GLU A 700 22.06 15.15 11.31
C GLU A 700 23.44 15.82 11.16
N LYS A 701 24.03 16.26 12.29
CA LYS A 701 25.32 16.95 12.35
C LYS A 701 26.48 16.02 12.69
N ASP A 702 26.24 14.71 12.79
CA ASP A 702 27.31 13.76 13.08
C ASP A 702 28.34 13.75 11.93
N PRO A 703 29.59 14.18 12.16
CA PRO A 703 30.60 14.25 11.12
C PRO A 703 30.92 12.88 10.51
N VAL A 704 30.77 11.79 11.28
CA VAL A 704 30.97 10.41 10.83
C VAL A 704 29.99 10.03 9.71
N LEU A 705 28.78 10.60 9.75
CA LEU A 705 27.68 10.26 8.85
C LEU A 705 27.53 11.21 7.66
N SER A 706 28.34 12.27 7.58
CA SER A 706 28.26 13.32 6.56
C SER A 706 28.30 12.77 5.12
N GLY A 707 29.22 11.83 4.84
CA GLY A 707 29.38 11.18 3.53
C GLY A 707 28.60 9.86 3.34
N VAL A 708 27.86 9.42 4.36
CA VAL A 708 27.09 8.17 4.32
C VAL A 708 25.72 8.47 3.72
N LYS A 709 25.31 7.70 2.71
CA LYS A 709 23.99 7.85 2.04
C LYS A 709 22.98 6.83 2.54
N ARG A 710 23.47 5.69 3.01
CA ARG A 710 22.69 4.53 3.43
C ARG A 710 23.42 3.82 4.55
N ILE A 711 22.68 3.39 5.56
CA ILE A 711 23.19 2.51 6.60
C ILE A 711 22.49 1.16 6.58
N TYR A 712 23.21 0.14 7.05
CA TYR A 712 22.72 -1.21 7.26
C TYR A 712 22.81 -1.54 8.74
N ILE A 713 21.72 -2.03 9.32
CA ILE A 713 21.70 -2.56 10.68
C ILE A 713 21.71 -4.07 10.59
N ALA A 714 22.70 -4.68 11.25
CA ALA A 714 22.85 -6.12 11.32
C ALA A 714 22.87 -6.64 12.75
N ASP A 715 22.63 -7.93 12.92
CA ASP A 715 22.79 -8.62 14.20
C ASP A 715 24.24 -9.12 14.44
N ASN A 716 24.42 -9.90 15.51
CA ASN A 716 25.71 -10.51 15.87
C ASN A 716 26.24 -11.59 14.92
N LYS A 717 25.41 -12.10 14.00
CA LYS A 717 25.81 -13.04 12.94
C LYS A 717 26.11 -12.31 11.62
N GLY A 718 25.98 -10.98 11.58
CA GLY A 718 26.17 -10.17 10.38
C GLY A 718 24.97 -10.19 9.42
N ARG A 719 23.81 -10.68 9.85
CA ARG A 719 22.55 -10.68 9.08
C ARG A 719 21.98 -9.28 9.06
N ILE A 720 21.73 -8.73 7.87
CA ILE A 720 21.12 -7.40 7.73
C ILE A 720 19.61 -7.49 7.99
N TYR A 721 19.12 -6.68 8.93
CA TYR A 721 17.70 -6.55 9.27
C TYR A 721 17.08 -5.24 8.83
N LYS A 722 17.88 -4.16 8.74
CA LYS A 722 17.40 -2.88 8.20
C LYS A 722 18.37 -2.28 7.21
N VAL A 723 17.78 -1.65 6.21
CA VAL A 723 18.45 -0.76 5.27
C VAL A 723 17.77 0.60 5.38
N ILE A 724 18.53 1.63 5.68
CA ILE A 724 17.99 2.95 6.00
C ILE A 724 18.69 3.96 5.11
N ASP A 725 17.91 4.59 4.23
CA ASP A 725 18.38 5.71 3.43
C ASP A 725 18.25 7.00 4.23
N LYS A 726 19.14 7.96 3.93
CA LYS A 726 19.16 9.26 4.59
C LYS A 726 17.87 10.04 4.25
N ASP A 727 17.19 10.57 5.27
CA ASP A 727 15.96 11.33 5.10
C ASP A 727 16.23 12.75 4.53
N GLY A 728 15.15 13.49 4.23
CA GLY A 728 15.24 14.87 3.72
C GLY A 728 15.85 15.88 4.69
N TYR A 729 16.11 15.49 5.94
CA TYR A 729 16.76 16.29 6.98
C TYR A 729 18.22 15.86 7.22
N GLY A 730 18.73 14.88 6.47
CA GLY A 730 20.10 14.39 6.65
C GLY A 730 20.27 13.39 7.78
N ARG A 731 19.19 12.76 8.27
CA ARG A 731 19.22 11.78 9.36
C ARG A 731 18.94 10.38 8.86
N PHE A 732 19.40 9.38 9.59
CA PHE A 732 18.91 8.01 9.45
C PHE A 732 17.89 7.74 10.53
N THR A 733 16.64 7.53 10.12
CA THR A 733 15.53 7.23 11.03
C THR A 733 14.91 5.90 10.68
N PHE A 734 14.68 5.03 11.66
CA PHE A 734 13.89 3.82 11.45
C PHE A 734 12.99 3.50 12.63
N LYS A 735 11.73 3.17 12.33
CA LYS A 735 10.78 2.63 13.29
C LYS A 735 11.05 1.13 13.46
N MET A 736 11.19 0.70 14.71
CA MET A 736 11.32 -0.70 15.08
C MET A 736 9.96 -1.38 14.97
N LEU A 737 9.89 -2.46 14.20
CA LEU A 737 8.76 -3.37 14.12
C LEU A 737 9.00 -4.59 15.02
N ASP A 738 7.98 -5.39 15.32
CA ASP A 738 8.12 -6.56 16.21
C ASP A 738 9.07 -7.64 15.67
N ALA A 739 9.11 -7.82 14.35
CA ALA A 739 10.12 -8.65 13.69
C ALA A 739 11.56 -8.17 13.98
N ASP A 740 11.79 -6.85 14.04
CA ASP A 740 13.09 -6.28 14.35
C ASP A 740 13.46 -6.50 15.80
N LYS A 741 12.48 -6.45 16.72
CA LYS A 741 12.69 -6.76 18.14
C LYS A 741 13.11 -8.21 18.33
N THR A 742 12.51 -9.14 17.60
CA THR A 742 12.89 -10.56 17.64
C THR A 742 14.31 -10.79 17.12
N ALA A 743 14.73 -9.98 16.15
CA ALA A 743 16.03 -10.12 15.50
C ALA A 743 17.20 -9.46 16.25
N LEU A 744 16.97 -8.26 16.78
CA LEU A 744 17.98 -7.40 17.38
C LEU A 744 17.86 -7.31 18.91
N GLY A 745 16.76 -7.82 19.46
CA GLY A 745 16.44 -7.77 20.88
C GLY A 745 16.75 -9.09 21.58
N GLU A 746 17.44 -9.00 22.72
CA GLU A 746 17.45 -10.05 23.73
C GLU A 746 16.45 -9.68 24.83
N PHE A 747 15.48 -10.56 25.08
CA PHE A 747 14.42 -10.33 26.04
C PHE A 747 14.72 -11.00 27.37
N VAL A 748 14.38 -10.31 28.45
CA VAL A 748 14.39 -10.85 29.82
C VAL A 748 13.15 -10.39 30.55
N VAL A 749 12.78 -11.09 31.62
CA VAL A 749 11.72 -10.62 32.52
C VAL A 749 12.05 -9.19 32.96
N ASP A 750 11.10 -8.28 32.74
CA ASP A 750 11.18 -6.91 33.25
C ASP A 750 11.22 -6.97 34.77
N ASP A 751 12.36 -6.57 35.31
CA ASP A 751 12.61 -6.54 36.74
C ASP A 751 12.79 -5.07 37.17
N PRO A 752 11.87 -4.51 37.97
CA PRO A 752 11.92 -3.13 38.42
C PRO A 752 13.22 -2.75 39.14
N TRP A 753 13.96 -3.72 39.70
CA TRP A 753 15.23 -3.48 40.37
C TRP A 753 16.40 -3.26 39.42
N MET A 754 16.24 -3.53 38.12
CA MET A 754 17.28 -3.28 37.11
C MET A 754 17.60 -1.79 36.99
N GLU A 755 16.60 -0.89 37.09
CA GLU A 755 16.87 0.56 37.07
C GLU A 755 17.80 0.96 38.22
N VAL A 756 17.60 0.36 39.40
CA VAL A 756 18.40 0.63 40.60
C VAL A 756 19.82 0.09 40.45
N MET A 757 19.98 -1.12 39.93
CA MET A 757 21.31 -1.69 39.66
C MET A 757 22.13 -0.81 38.71
N MET A 758 21.48 -0.20 37.72
CA MET A 758 22.13 0.61 36.68
C MET A 758 22.50 2.03 37.13
N LEU A 759 22.07 2.48 38.32
CA LEU A 759 22.42 3.82 38.86
C LEU A 759 23.93 4.08 39.00
N LYS A 760 24.76 3.02 39.02
CA LYS A 760 26.22 3.12 39.16
C LYS A 760 26.92 3.97 38.07
N ASN A 761 26.30 4.20 36.92
CA ASN A 761 26.99 4.73 35.73
C ASN A 761 26.56 6.14 35.28
N LYS A 762 25.64 6.83 35.96
CA LYS A 762 25.27 8.22 35.63
C LYS A 762 26.03 9.22 36.50
N GLN A 763 27.35 9.30 36.33
CA GLN A 763 28.09 10.49 36.75
C GLN A 763 27.79 11.61 35.74
N ASN A 764 26.75 12.44 35.99
CA ASN A 764 26.66 13.83 35.51
C ASN A 764 25.29 14.52 35.72
N ASP A 765 24.53 14.21 36.78
CA ASP A 765 23.35 15.02 37.11
C ASP A 765 23.42 15.54 38.54
N LYS A 766 24.15 16.66 38.71
CA LYS A 766 24.55 17.22 40.01
C LYS A 766 23.43 17.82 40.86
N ASN A 767 22.13 17.71 40.50
CA ASN A 767 21.09 18.51 41.18
C ASN A 767 19.72 17.87 41.47
N LYS A 768 19.59 16.54 41.58
CA LYS A 768 18.35 15.94 42.13
C LYS A 768 18.66 14.76 43.03
N LYS A 769 18.26 14.83 44.31
CA LYS A 769 18.01 13.64 45.14
C LYS A 769 17.00 12.78 44.39
N LYS A 770 17.45 11.72 43.72
CA LYS A 770 16.56 10.82 42.98
C LYS A 770 15.99 9.81 43.98
N GLU A 771 14.76 10.07 44.41
CA GLU A 771 13.95 9.10 45.13
C GLU A 771 13.33 8.14 44.10
N LEU A 772 13.51 6.84 44.26
CA LEU A 772 12.94 5.81 43.38
C LEU A 772 11.94 4.95 44.14
N THR A 773 10.74 4.81 43.62
CA THR A 773 9.73 3.86 44.10
C THR A 773 9.76 2.63 43.20
N ILE A 774 9.92 1.45 43.79
CA ILE A 774 9.99 0.19 43.04
C ILE A 774 8.60 -0.42 42.91
N ILE A 775 8.24 -0.78 41.68
CA ILE A 775 6.93 -1.34 41.33
C ILE A 775 6.97 -2.88 41.42
N GLU A 776 7.56 -3.40 42.51
CA GLU A 776 7.50 -4.83 42.88
C GLU A 776 7.17 -4.88 44.38
N ASN A 777 6.24 -5.74 44.78
CA ASN A 777 5.70 -5.76 46.13
C ASN A 777 5.83 -7.14 46.76
N ILE A 778 5.94 -7.18 48.09
CA ILE A 778 5.70 -8.40 48.87
C ILE A 778 4.23 -8.41 49.30
N TYR A 779 3.53 -9.52 49.11
CA TYR A 779 2.15 -9.70 49.54
C TYR A 779 2.02 -10.58 50.78
N TYR A 780 0.90 -10.43 51.49
CA TYR A 780 0.64 -11.15 52.73
C TYR A 780 -0.76 -11.76 52.74
N ALA A 781 -0.89 -12.90 53.43
CA ALA A 781 -2.18 -13.45 53.81
C ALA A 781 -2.95 -12.49 54.73
N SER A 782 -4.27 -12.64 54.79
CA SER A 782 -5.12 -11.84 55.67
C SER A 782 -4.70 -12.02 57.14
N GLY A 783 -4.54 -10.90 57.85
CA GLY A 783 -4.12 -10.88 59.26
C GLY A 783 -2.68 -11.31 59.56
N ASP A 784 -1.89 -11.74 58.58
CA ASP A 784 -0.53 -12.26 58.78
C ASP A 784 0.56 -11.22 58.49
N TYR A 785 1.71 -11.35 59.15
CA TYR A 785 2.93 -10.57 58.89
C TYR A 785 4.08 -11.40 58.33
N LYS A 786 3.97 -12.73 58.38
CA LYS A 786 4.94 -13.64 57.78
C LYS A 786 4.76 -13.64 56.26
N PHE A 787 5.87 -13.72 55.55
CA PHE A 787 5.89 -13.78 54.10
C PHE A 787 6.30 -15.18 53.64
N ASP A 788 5.86 -15.58 52.45
CA ASP A 788 6.12 -16.90 51.87
C ASP A 788 7.48 -16.98 51.15
N ASN A 789 7.74 -18.11 50.49
CA ASN A 789 8.99 -18.30 49.75
C ASN A 789 9.11 -17.34 48.54
N ALA A 790 8.00 -16.97 47.89
CA ALA A 790 8.04 -16.05 46.75
C ALA A 790 8.48 -14.65 47.20
N ALA A 791 7.95 -14.18 48.33
CA ALA A 791 8.38 -12.93 48.95
C ALA A 791 9.84 -12.95 49.42
N GLN A 792 10.35 -14.11 49.88
CA GLN A 792 11.78 -14.26 50.17
C GLN A 792 12.65 -14.03 48.94
N LYS A 793 12.24 -14.52 47.76
CA LYS A 793 12.99 -14.28 46.52
C LYS A 793 13.02 -12.79 46.15
N VAL A 794 11.94 -12.05 46.39
CA VAL A 794 11.94 -10.58 46.23
C VAL A 794 12.95 -9.93 47.18
N LEU A 795 13.00 -10.35 48.46
CA LEU A 795 14.00 -9.85 49.41
C LEU A 795 15.44 -10.24 49.06
N ASP A 796 15.67 -11.41 48.46
CA ASP A 796 16.98 -11.83 47.94
C ASP A 796 17.48 -10.87 46.83
N LYS A 797 16.58 -10.38 45.97
CA LYS A 797 16.90 -9.32 44.98
C LYS A 797 17.31 -8.03 45.69
N VAL A 798 16.57 -7.61 46.72
CA VAL A 798 16.90 -6.43 47.55
C VAL A 798 18.31 -6.55 48.13
N ILE A 799 18.65 -7.71 48.71
CA ILE A 799 19.99 -7.98 49.26
C ILE A 799 21.06 -7.83 48.17
N THR A 800 20.81 -8.39 46.99
CA THR A 800 21.72 -8.31 45.84
C THR A 800 21.98 -6.85 45.43
N VAL A 801 20.93 -6.04 45.33
CA VAL A 801 21.02 -4.61 44.99
C VAL A 801 21.79 -3.83 46.06
N LEU A 802 21.44 -3.99 47.34
CA LEU A 802 22.09 -3.27 48.44
C LEU A 802 23.56 -3.64 48.62
N ASN A 803 23.94 -4.89 48.36
CA ASN A 803 25.33 -5.32 48.36
C ASN A 803 26.10 -4.76 47.16
N SER A 804 25.44 -4.57 46.02
CA SER A 804 26.08 -4.00 44.84
C SER A 804 26.47 -2.52 45.06
N ASN A 805 25.68 -1.76 45.83
CA ASN A 805 25.93 -0.34 46.08
C ASN A 805 25.70 -0.01 47.56
N SER A 806 26.79 0.22 48.30
CA SER A 806 26.77 0.50 49.74
C SER A 806 26.14 1.85 50.12
N LYS A 807 25.93 2.76 49.16
CA LYS A 807 25.36 4.10 49.40
C LYS A 807 23.82 4.14 49.37
N LEU A 808 23.19 3.06 48.93
CA LEU A 808 21.73 2.98 48.84
C LEU A 808 21.12 2.77 50.23
N LEU A 809 20.10 3.57 50.53
CA LEU A 809 19.20 3.44 51.67
C LEU A 809 17.84 2.97 51.16
N ILE A 810 17.18 2.08 51.90
CA ILE A 810 15.87 1.55 51.52
C ILE A 810 14.86 1.71 52.65
N GLU A 811 13.66 2.15 52.29
CA GLU A 811 12.47 2.16 53.12
C GLU A 811 11.52 1.05 52.68
N LEU A 812 11.17 0.16 53.61
CA LEU A 812 10.15 -0.86 53.42
C LEU A 812 8.84 -0.32 54.01
N SER A 813 7.90 -0.02 53.12
CA SER A 813 6.62 0.62 53.41
C SER A 813 5.51 -0.42 53.37
N SER A 814 5.03 -0.86 54.52
CA SER A 814 3.99 -1.89 54.60
C SER A 814 2.60 -1.33 54.83
N HIS A 815 1.60 -2.05 54.33
CA HIS A 815 0.20 -1.66 54.32
C HIS A 815 -0.72 -2.83 54.65
N THR A 816 -1.98 -2.53 54.96
CA THR A 816 -3.05 -3.49 55.18
C THR A 816 -4.25 -3.21 54.28
N ASP A 817 -5.17 -4.17 54.22
CA ASP A 817 -6.54 -3.90 53.75
C ASP A 817 -7.38 -3.26 54.88
N SER A 818 -8.63 -2.93 54.56
CA SER A 818 -9.61 -2.24 55.41
C SER A 818 -10.48 -3.16 56.27
N LYS A 819 -10.11 -4.44 56.43
CA LYS A 819 -10.99 -5.43 57.07
C LYS A 819 -10.97 -5.41 58.61
N ALA A 820 -10.01 -4.71 59.21
CA ALA A 820 -9.82 -4.65 60.66
C ALA A 820 -9.77 -3.18 61.13
N SER A 821 -9.73 -2.94 62.44
CA SER A 821 -9.65 -1.57 62.94
C SER A 821 -8.34 -0.89 62.55
N ASP A 822 -8.38 0.41 62.32
CA ASP A 822 -7.23 1.25 61.93
C ASP A 822 -6.02 1.02 62.84
N ASP A 823 -6.24 0.94 64.16
CA ASP A 823 -5.22 0.66 65.17
C ASP A 823 -4.57 -0.73 65.02
N PHE A 824 -5.38 -1.75 64.74
CA PHE A 824 -4.87 -3.09 64.48
C PHE A 824 -4.06 -3.11 63.19
N ASN A 825 -4.59 -2.48 62.15
CA ASN A 825 -3.99 -2.39 60.83
C ASN A 825 -2.65 -1.63 60.84
N LEU A 826 -2.56 -0.54 61.59
CA LEU A 826 -1.31 0.21 61.78
C LEU A 826 -0.25 -0.66 62.47
N ARG A 827 -0.61 -1.37 63.56
CA ARG A 827 0.32 -2.30 64.23
C ARG A 827 0.74 -3.46 63.33
N LEU A 828 -0.19 -4.02 62.56
CA LEU A 828 0.07 -5.14 61.66
C LEU A 828 1.03 -4.74 60.53
N SER A 829 0.79 -3.59 59.90
CA SER A 829 1.69 -3.08 58.86
C SER A 829 3.09 -2.79 59.40
N GLN A 830 3.23 -2.21 60.60
CA GLN A 830 4.56 -2.00 61.20
C GLN A 830 5.27 -3.32 61.48
N LYS A 831 4.54 -4.36 61.93
CA LYS A 831 5.09 -5.71 62.11
C LYS A 831 5.58 -6.29 60.78
N ARG A 832 4.82 -6.14 59.69
CA ARG A 832 5.22 -6.56 58.33
C ARG A 832 6.54 -5.90 57.90
N ALA A 833 6.62 -4.57 58.02
CA ALA A 833 7.80 -3.81 57.61
C ALA A 833 9.03 -4.21 58.45
N GLN A 834 8.85 -4.33 59.77
CA GLN A 834 9.93 -4.72 60.67
C GLN A 834 10.39 -6.16 60.44
N HIS A 835 9.46 -7.07 60.13
CA HIS A 835 9.80 -8.45 59.83
C HIS A 835 10.67 -8.57 58.57
N ALA A 836 10.32 -7.83 57.51
CA ALA A 836 11.13 -7.75 56.29
C ALA A 836 12.52 -7.10 56.54
N VAL A 837 12.59 -6.02 57.34
CA VAL A 837 13.88 -5.43 57.73
C VAL A 837 14.74 -6.39 58.54
N ASN A 838 14.16 -7.11 59.49
CA ASN A 838 14.88 -8.10 60.29
C ASN A 838 15.45 -9.23 59.43
N TYR A 839 14.71 -9.64 58.39
CA TYR A 839 15.21 -10.59 57.41
C TYR A 839 16.48 -10.05 56.71
N LEU A 840 16.44 -8.83 56.17
CA LEU A 840 17.59 -8.21 55.51
C LEU A 840 18.81 -8.08 56.44
N ILE A 841 18.59 -7.70 57.70
CA ILE A 841 19.65 -7.63 58.73
C ILE A 841 20.26 -9.01 58.98
N SER A 842 19.43 -10.06 59.11
CA SER A 842 19.91 -11.42 59.33
C SER A 842 20.75 -11.97 58.17
N LYS A 843 20.62 -11.36 56.98
CA LYS A 843 21.43 -11.65 55.79
C LYS A 843 22.64 -10.72 55.60
N GLY A 844 22.96 -9.89 56.60
CA GLY A 844 24.19 -9.10 56.66
C GLY A 844 24.09 -7.66 56.17
N ILE A 845 22.88 -7.14 55.91
CA ILE A 845 22.71 -5.72 55.54
C ILE A 845 22.76 -4.82 56.78
N ASP A 846 23.56 -3.76 56.74
CA ASP A 846 23.68 -2.79 57.84
C ASP A 846 22.32 -2.14 58.15
N LYS A 847 21.89 -2.25 59.42
CA LYS A 847 20.65 -1.65 59.95
C LYS A 847 20.52 -0.17 59.64
N LYS A 848 21.63 0.60 59.58
CA LYS A 848 21.61 2.03 59.26
C LYS A 848 21.08 2.34 57.86
N ARG A 849 21.07 1.35 56.96
CA ARG A 849 20.61 1.47 55.59
C ARG A 849 19.13 1.15 55.40
N LEU A 850 18.46 0.69 56.46
CA LEU A 850 17.12 0.12 56.41
C LEU A 850 16.17 0.93 57.26
N LYS A 851 15.00 1.26 56.71
CA LYS A 851 13.91 1.91 57.43
C LYS A 851 12.62 1.12 57.27
N ALA A 852 11.96 0.77 58.37
CA ALA A 852 10.67 0.09 58.38
C ALA A 852 9.54 1.07 58.71
N VAL A 853 8.54 1.19 57.84
CA VAL A 853 7.39 2.09 58.03
C VAL A 853 6.07 1.36 57.79
N GLY A 854 5.21 1.30 58.79
CA GLY A 854 3.84 0.82 58.67
C GLY A 854 2.84 1.95 58.44
N TYR A 855 2.02 1.85 57.40
CA TYR A 855 1.00 2.85 57.05
C TYR A 855 -0.44 2.40 57.38
N GLY A 856 -0.64 1.18 57.86
CA GLY A 856 -1.96 0.58 57.99
C GLY A 856 -2.74 0.62 56.67
N GLU A 857 -4.00 1.01 56.76
CA GLU A 857 -4.91 1.17 55.62
C GLU A 857 -4.96 2.60 55.04
N THR A 858 -4.07 3.50 55.48
CA THR A 858 -4.13 4.93 55.06
C THR A 858 -3.77 5.18 53.59
N LYS A 859 -3.24 4.17 52.90
CA LYS A 859 -2.83 4.23 51.49
C LYS A 859 -3.32 3.00 50.73
N LEU A 860 -4.62 2.91 50.48
CA LEU A 860 -5.23 1.85 49.68
C LEU A 860 -4.99 2.09 48.17
N LEU A 861 -4.80 1.01 47.40
CA LEU A 861 -4.59 1.04 45.95
C LEU A 861 -5.90 1.05 45.15
N ASN A 862 -7.04 0.83 45.81
CA ASN A 862 -8.34 0.67 45.18
C ASN A 862 -9.47 1.21 46.07
N ARG A 863 -10.72 1.04 45.61
CA ARG A 863 -11.95 1.53 46.25
C ARG A 863 -12.30 0.89 47.59
N CYS A 864 -11.55 -0.11 48.05
CA CYS A 864 -11.93 -0.95 49.19
C CYS A 864 -11.63 -0.28 50.53
N VAL A 865 -12.27 0.87 50.78
CA VAL A 865 -12.25 1.58 52.07
C VAL A 865 -13.24 0.96 53.06
N ASN A 866 -13.21 1.40 54.32
CA ASN A 866 -14.11 0.90 55.37
C ASN A 866 -15.59 1.00 54.96
N GLY A 867 -16.32 -0.10 55.12
CA GLY A 867 -17.74 -0.20 54.79
C GLY A 867 -18.07 -0.43 53.31
N VAL A 868 -17.06 -0.52 52.41
CA VAL A 868 -17.26 -0.87 51.00
C VAL A 868 -17.10 -2.37 50.80
N ASP A 869 -18.10 -3.00 50.17
CA ASP A 869 -18.02 -4.41 49.81
C ASP A 869 -17.08 -4.64 48.61
N CYS A 870 -16.11 -5.53 48.82
CA CYS A 870 -15.00 -5.82 47.92
C CYS A 870 -14.65 -7.30 47.99
N TYR A 871 -14.25 -7.87 46.85
CA TYR A 871 -13.77 -9.25 46.81
C TYR A 871 -12.42 -9.38 47.52
N ASP A 872 -12.09 -10.56 48.06
CA ASP A 872 -10.82 -10.73 48.78
C ASP A 872 -9.61 -10.50 47.89
N GLU A 873 -9.71 -10.78 46.58
CA GLU A 873 -8.67 -10.47 45.60
C GLU A 873 -8.39 -8.97 45.49
N GLU A 874 -9.41 -8.11 45.63
CA GLU A 874 -9.23 -6.66 45.70
C GLU A 874 -8.53 -6.25 47.00
N HIS A 875 -8.91 -6.86 48.12
CA HIS A 875 -8.25 -6.61 49.41
C HIS A 875 -6.79 -7.14 49.43
N ALA A 876 -6.52 -8.26 48.78
CA ALA A 876 -5.19 -8.86 48.69
C ALA A 876 -4.16 -7.90 48.10
N LYS A 877 -4.56 -7.09 47.11
CA LYS A 877 -3.70 -6.06 46.51
C LYS A 877 -3.23 -5.01 47.53
N ASN A 878 -4.04 -4.73 48.56
CA ASN A 878 -3.71 -3.76 49.60
C ASN A 878 -2.79 -4.34 50.70
N ARG A 879 -2.77 -5.66 50.87
CA ARG A 879 -1.92 -6.38 51.84
C ARG A 879 -0.51 -6.53 51.30
N ARG A 880 0.24 -5.43 51.24
CA ARG A 880 1.56 -5.39 50.60
C ARG A 880 2.65 -4.60 51.33
N THR A 881 3.90 -4.85 50.96
CA THR A 881 5.06 -4.01 51.27
C THR A 881 5.65 -3.47 49.98
N GLU A 882 5.75 -2.14 49.90
CA GLU A 882 6.39 -1.37 48.84
C GLU A 882 7.83 -1.01 49.23
N PHE A 883 8.68 -0.77 48.23
CA PHE A 883 10.07 -0.39 48.45
C PHE A 883 10.36 1.00 47.90
N LYS A 884 10.96 1.85 48.73
CA LYS A 884 11.47 3.15 48.33
C LYS A 884 12.99 3.21 48.53
N ILE A 885 13.71 3.64 47.50
CA ILE A 885 15.18 3.74 47.49
C ILE A 885 15.60 5.20 47.43
N THR A 886 16.60 5.53 48.24
CA THR A 886 17.25 6.85 48.26
C THR A 886 18.77 6.68 48.34
N GLU A 887 19.52 7.69 47.89
CA GLU A 887 20.97 7.75 48.09
C GLU A 887 21.30 8.50 49.38
N SER A 888 22.30 8.02 50.13
CA SER A 888 22.86 8.77 51.25
C SER A 888 23.38 10.14 50.77
N PRO A 889 23.11 11.25 51.49
CA PRO A 889 23.78 12.51 51.21
C PRO A 889 25.28 12.29 51.24
N GLN A 890 26.01 12.77 50.22
CA GLN A 890 27.47 12.81 50.29
C GLN A 890 27.87 13.64 51.51
N SER A 891 28.72 13.06 52.37
CA SER A 891 29.51 13.79 53.35
C SER A 891 30.56 14.65 52.65
#